data_AF-A0A1F3BD91-F1
#
_entry.id   AF-A0A1F3BD91-F1
#
_cell.length_a   1.000
_cell.length_b   1.000
_cell.length_c   1.000
_cell.angle_alpha   90.00
_cell.angle_beta   90.00
_cell.angle_gamma   90.00
#
_symmetry.space_group_name_H-M   'P 1'
#
loop_
_entity.id
_entity.type
_entity.pdbx_description
1 polymer ?
#
loop_
_entity_poly.entity_id
_entity_poly.type
_entity_poly.pdbx_seq_one_letter_code
_entity_poly.pdbx_strand_id
1 'polypeptide(L)'
;MKKITFFILALFISVSVFSQTRSVKRSNAIPLRSKTENSSINSMTNIIENSYQIIDIKNELKKQKTVSSVKVRNNANFNNNRSILAVEDTLALCNTDSLVGGVGYNGAGEWTCSIKLTSAMLTPYIGKAILGVVAGIADAASTTSIVAHIITDSASYNGLNPALAGSTVTGVVDGWNDAPISMLITGSDLWVGYHIIATAGYPSFTDGQPNIEGADLITDGTWNSLTGYGITGNWNIMVLVGTATGCLQPSSLTVSNITNNSAELAWATGGATAWNIEYGTAGFTQGTGTTVAVTTNPYTLTGLTPGNYEFYVQDDCGATQSAWTGPVSFSVTNCASPSCYFYFTMNDTYGDGWNGATLDVLEDGITVATLAGPATDTKTDSVGVCGTGTLTLVWNKGSWDSEINFSVTSPFATVIYEIVDPATADPLVDGATFYTGSSSCTPPACPNPTTLAASNIMATTADITWVEAGTATLWDIEYGVQGFTPTGTPTTAGLTAQTASLTGLIAQTSYDIYVRADCGGSQSIWFGPVTFTTACAIVVAPYTQDFENAGAIPNCWEQATDDDFNWSFTNTTTPSANTGPSADHTTGTGYYAFVESSSPNYPTLAAGLITPSVDITPLTNPSLMFWYNMNGADMGSINVDVYDGTWHTDVFSISGNQGDVWTKVIVDISTFTSPVQIKFRSITGAGWLSDAAIDDVSIEEGPACFDPSALAAQNATMTSADLSWTSSATTFNIEYGASGFTQGTGTAVNGVTANPYTLSGLTSATPYEFYVQADCGSGNLSAWVGPFAFGTLSCLVIDQCDYTLDMTDSYGDTWNGAGITVMQNGIEVGTYTESTGSNSVATIGLCDASNIQLVWTAGGFPDECSFTLTDPFGTVVITVADGSTLTDANVFHTFTSACTPPACPAVTNLSAGTITTTSAILSWTNGGSETAWNVEYGISGYTQGTGTTVAVTSNPYTLSGLTSSTSYDFYVQADCGGSQSTWAGPFTFATSCGIFTTYPWNESFEGGVVPPTCWSSVDVDGDTYNWEPVVDTDGYLIQDGSYAAMSASWDGTAGALTPDNYLITPQFAISQNNLEFKYWVGTQDGAYPAEEYSVLVSTTGTATGDFIQIYNEILTADDTIWREVKLPLAAYDGQSIYLAFRHFNSSDNFQMKIDNVSIDYTTSINTVESNNISIYPNPTKGIVNIKSAENSNVFVYNILGDLVASFNNISNNSKVDLSNLSEGNYVIKVVSEKESVNQQITIVK
;
A
#
# COMPACT_ATOMS: atom_id res chain seq x y z
N MET A 1 -40.32 16.24 -6.64
CA MET A 1 -40.59 15.52 -7.90
C MET A 1 -39.50 15.92 -8.88
N LYS A 2 -38.74 15.06 -9.57
CA LYS A 2 -38.63 13.58 -9.57
C LYS A 2 -37.13 13.20 -9.72
N LYS A 3 -36.72 12.08 -9.08
CA LYS A 3 -35.65 11.08 -9.39
C LYS A 3 -34.29 11.54 -10.01
N ILE A 4 -33.09 11.14 -9.55
CA ILE A 4 -32.56 9.80 -9.12
C ILE A 4 -32.35 8.89 -10.37
N THR A 5 -31.24 8.15 -10.60
CA THR A 5 -30.82 6.90 -9.90
C THR A 5 -29.41 6.41 -10.36
N PHE A 6 -28.49 6.16 -9.42
CA PHE A 6 -27.70 4.90 -9.17
C PHE A 6 -26.80 4.28 -10.29
N PHE A 7 -25.95 3.26 -10.06
CA PHE A 7 -25.76 2.25 -8.97
C PHE A 7 -24.31 2.30 -8.39
N ILE A 8 -23.75 1.40 -7.54
CA ILE A 8 -24.09 0.03 -7.04
C ILE A 8 -23.42 -0.22 -5.66
N LEU A 9 -23.53 -1.39 -5.00
CA LEU A 9 -24.65 -1.85 -4.15
C LEU A 9 -24.12 -2.87 -3.09
N ALA A 10 -24.52 -2.80 -1.82
CA ALA A 10 -24.15 -3.79 -0.78
C ALA A 10 -25.22 -3.99 0.33
N LEU A 11 -25.08 -5.07 1.12
CA LEU A 11 -26.11 -5.74 1.95
C LEU A 11 -25.51 -6.27 3.29
N PHE A 12 -26.24 -6.53 4.40
CA PHE A 12 -27.58 -6.08 4.86
C PHE A 12 -27.85 -6.52 6.33
N ILE A 13 -28.46 -5.63 7.14
CA ILE A 13 -29.71 -5.81 7.95
C ILE A 13 -29.91 -7.02 8.92
N SER A 14 -30.61 -6.76 10.03
CA SER A 14 -30.97 -7.66 11.14
C SER A 14 -32.35 -8.35 11.02
N VAL A 15 -32.65 -9.37 11.86
CA VAL A 15 -33.97 -9.67 12.54
C VAL A 15 -33.92 -10.98 13.39
N SER A 16 -34.90 -11.19 14.27
CA SER A 16 -34.87 -12.11 15.44
C SER A 16 -35.60 -13.48 15.31
N VAL A 17 -34.91 -14.55 15.76
CA VAL A 17 -35.35 -15.72 16.59
C VAL A 17 -36.77 -16.36 16.43
N PHE A 18 -36.86 -17.65 16.02
CA PHE A 18 -37.27 -18.83 16.87
C PHE A 18 -37.49 -20.18 16.12
N SER A 19 -37.08 -21.33 16.73
CA SER A 19 -37.63 -22.72 16.59
C SER A 19 -37.53 -23.46 15.22
N GLN A 20 -37.37 -24.80 15.09
CA GLN A 20 -36.88 -25.95 15.89
C GLN A 20 -36.73 -27.17 14.92
N THR A 21 -35.81 -28.14 15.15
CA THR A 21 -36.07 -29.62 15.20
C THR A 21 -34.79 -30.50 15.31
N ARG A 22 -34.97 -31.80 15.59
CA ARG A 22 -33.99 -32.89 15.87
C ARG A 22 -33.41 -33.54 14.59
N SER A 23 -32.29 -34.28 14.50
CA SER A 23 -31.12 -34.68 15.36
C SER A 23 -30.10 -35.48 14.46
N VAL A 24 -29.09 -36.32 14.82
CA VAL A 24 -28.71 -37.10 16.03
C VAL A 24 -27.27 -37.70 15.95
N LYS A 25 -26.71 -38.17 17.09
CA LYS A 25 -25.56 -39.11 17.32
C LYS A 25 -24.10 -38.76 16.92
N ARG A 26 -23.29 -38.52 17.98
CA ARG A 26 -21.87 -38.94 18.26
C ARG A 26 -20.78 -38.56 17.24
N SER A 27 -19.70 -37.87 17.65
CA SER A 27 -18.75 -38.38 18.68
C SER A 27 -17.90 -37.30 19.39
N ASN A 28 -17.33 -37.69 20.55
CA ASN A 28 -16.18 -37.13 21.29
C ASN A 28 -16.27 -35.69 21.89
N ALA A 29 -15.33 -35.42 22.82
CA ALA A 29 -15.11 -34.19 23.60
C ALA A 29 -16.30 -33.72 24.48
N ILE A 30 -16.30 -34.13 25.75
CA ILE A 30 -17.27 -33.70 26.77
C ILE A 30 -16.67 -32.61 27.67
N PRO A 31 -17.38 -31.49 27.88
CA PRO A 31 -17.27 -30.68 29.09
C PRO A 31 -18.56 -30.72 29.94
N LEU A 32 -18.43 -30.25 31.19
CA LEU A 32 -19.49 -29.83 32.13
C LEU A 32 -20.29 -30.87 32.96
N ARG A 33 -20.56 -30.40 34.19
CA ARG A 33 -21.79 -30.53 35.03
C ARG A 33 -22.02 -31.78 35.92
N SER A 34 -21.91 -31.49 37.23
CA SER A 34 -22.95 -31.64 38.27
C SER A 34 -23.74 -32.94 38.40
N LYS A 35 -23.84 -33.47 39.64
CA LYS A 35 -25.07 -34.12 40.12
C LYS A 35 -25.15 -34.27 41.64
N THR A 36 -26.28 -33.85 42.20
CA THR A 36 -27.07 -34.66 43.14
C THR A 36 -28.40 -34.98 42.45
N GLU A 37 -28.88 -36.23 42.56
CA GLU A 37 -30.32 -36.57 42.61
C GLU A 37 -30.54 -38.09 42.63
N ASN A 38 -31.05 -38.60 43.76
CA ASN A 38 -32.25 -39.46 43.91
C ASN A 38 -32.33 -39.99 45.36
N SER A 39 -33.49 -40.24 45.96
CA SER A 39 -34.88 -40.08 45.46
C SER A 39 -35.87 -39.75 46.60
N SER A 40 -36.82 -38.87 46.25
CA SER A 40 -38.04 -38.43 46.97
C SER A 40 -38.83 -39.42 47.83
N ILE A 41 -39.55 -38.89 48.84
CA ILE A 41 -40.99 -39.19 49.12
C ILE A 41 -41.67 -38.00 49.85
N ASN A 42 -43.00 -37.91 49.77
CA ASN A 42 -43.79 -36.69 50.07
C ASN A 42 -44.50 -36.67 51.45
N SER A 43 -44.97 -35.47 51.86
CA SER A 43 -46.30 -35.09 52.43
C SER A 43 -47.06 -36.06 53.39
N MET A 44 -47.78 -35.64 54.45
CA MET A 44 -48.20 -34.30 54.92
C MET A 44 -48.84 -34.38 56.33
N THR A 45 -49.30 -33.22 56.84
CA THR A 45 -50.42 -32.99 57.81
C THR A 45 -50.20 -33.06 59.34
N ASN A 46 -50.39 -31.89 59.97
CA ASN A 46 -51.35 -31.55 61.07
C ASN A 46 -50.97 -31.50 62.57
N ILE A 47 -51.60 -30.50 63.23
CA ILE A 47 -52.06 -30.40 64.65
C ILE A 47 -50.97 -30.14 65.73
N ILE A 48 -50.76 -28.89 66.19
CA ILE A 48 -51.51 -28.08 67.19
C ILE A 48 -51.04 -28.27 68.66
N GLU A 49 -50.56 -27.15 69.23
CA GLU A 49 -50.62 -26.67 70.64
C GLU A 49 -49.73 -27.16 71.82
N ASN A 50 -49.46 -26.15 72.68
CA ASN A 50 -49.26 -26.13 74.15
C ASN A 50 -47.99 -26.69 74.82
N SER A 51 -47.06 -25.77 75.10
CA SER A 51 -46.82 -25.15 76.43
C SER A 51 -46.76 -25.98 77.73
N TYR A 52 -45.87 -25.52 78.62
CA TYR A 52 -45.66 -25.84 80.05
C TYR A 52 -44.63 -26.92 80.45
N GLN A 53 -44.19 -26.79 81.71
CA GLN A 53 -43.09 -27.52 82.37
C GLN A 53 -43.58 -28.78 83.11
N ILE A 54 -42.62 -29.47 83.76
CA ILE A 54 -42.71 -30.33 84.95
C ILE A 54 -42.54 -31.85 84.73
N ILE A 55 -41.45 -32.33 85.33
CA ILE A 55 -41.14 -33.64 85.94
C ILE A 55 -42.33 -34.61 86.17
N ASP A 56 -42.22 -35.87 85.72
CA ASP A 56 -42.11 -37.02 86.65
C ASP A 56 -41.52 -38.27 85.96
N ILE A 57 -40.57 -38.95 86.62
CA ILE A 57 -40.14 -40.32 86.27
C ILE A 57 -39.94 -41.14 87.55
N LYS A 58 -40.88 -42.06 87.76
CA LYS A 58 -40.79 -43.27 88.58
C LYS A 58 -41.19 -44.44 87.67
N ASN A 59 -40.59 -45.63 87.68
CA ASN A 59 -39.66 -46.24 88.65
C ASN A 59 -38.55 -47.05 87.93
N GLU A 60 -37.33 -47.00 88.49
CA GLU A 60 -36.55 -48.14 89.05
C GLU A 60 -36.86 -49.59 88.56
N LEU A 61 -35.91 -50.52 88.36
CA LEU A 61 -34.44 -50.51 88.34
C LEU A 61 -33.87 -51.87 87.87
N LYS A 62 -32.59 -51.89 87.42
CA LYS A 62 -31.69 -53.07 87.26
C LYS A 62 -32.08 -54.06 86.12
N LYS A 63 -31.16 -54.79 85.46
CA LYS A 63 -29.80 -55.22 85.84
C LYS A 63 -28.76 -55.11 84.69
N GLN A 64 -27.65 -54.44 85.02
CA GLN A 64 -26.24 -54.85 84.81
C GLN A 64 -25.82 -55.71 83.60
N LYS A 65 -24.76 -55.26 82.92
CA LYS A 65 -23.46 -55.97 82.97
C LYS A 65 -22.28 -55.00 82.91
N THR A 66 -21.32 -55.15 83.81
CA THR A 66 -20.12 -54.32 83.91
C THR A 66 -18.93 -55.07 83.31
N VAL A 67 -18.01 -54.37 82.63
CA VAL A 67 -16.66 -54.87 82.35
C VAL A 67 -15.70 -54.16 83.31
N SER A 68 -14.81 -54.91 83.96
CA SER A 68 -13.86 -54.40 84.95
C SER A 68 -12.46 -54.94 84.69
N SER A 69 -11.45 -54.11 84.98
CA SER A 69 -10.01 -54.33 84.80
C SER A 69 -9.53 -54.59 83.37
N VAL A 70 -8.78 -53.62 82.82
CA VAL A 70 -7.73 -53.91 81.82
C VAL A 70 -6.60 -54.61 82.57
N LYS A 71 -6.14 -55.78 82.09
CA LYS A 71 -5.07 -56.53 82.75
C LYS A 71 -3.69 -56.01 82.33
N VAL A 72 -3.12 -55.16 83.18
CA VAL A 72 -1.67 -54.97 83.27
C VAL A 72 -0.99 -56.35 83.35
N ARG A 73 -0.04 -56.62 82.45
CA ARG A 73 0.81 -57.82 82.49
C ARG A 73 2.22 -57.40 82.88
N ASN A 74 2.49 -57.42 84.18
CA ASN A 74 3.85 -57.30 84.70
C ASN A 74 4.64 -58.59 84.36
N ASN A 75 5.15 -58.64 83.13
CA ASN A 75 5.76 -59.81 82.52
C ASN A 75 7.28 -59.66 82.46
N ALA A 76 7.97 -60.19 83.48
CA ALA A 76 9.41 -60.07 83.69
C ALA A 76 10.29 -60.59 82.53
N ASN A 77 9.73 -61.35 81.58
CA ASN A 77 10.47 -61.94 80.46
C ASN A 77 10.72 -60.99 79.27
N PHE A 78 10.44 -59.69 79.40
CA PHE A 78 10.62 -58.68 78.33
C PHE A 78 11.86 -57.78 78.47
N ASN A 79 12.75 -58.03 79.43
CA ASN A 79 13.76 -57.03 79.85
C ASN A 79 15.16 -57.19 79.25
N ASN A 80 15.40 -58.13 78.32
CA ASN A 80 16.75 -58.52 77.91
C ASN A 80 17.38 -57.67 76.78
N ASN A 81 16.81 -56.52 76.42
CA ASN A 81 17.42 -55.60 75.43
C ASN A 81 16.94 -54.13 75.55
N ARG A 82 16.53 -53.69 76.74
CA ARG A 82 15.88 -52.38 76.95
C ARG A 82 16.77 -51.35 77.64
N SER A 83 16.64 -50.08 77.25
CA SER A 83 17.52 -48.98 77.69
C SER A 83 16.93 -48.15 78.83
N ILE A 84 15.62 -48.21 79.05
CA ILE A 84 14.89 -47.38 80.02
C ILE A 84 14.86 -48.11 81.37
N LEU A 85 15.72 -47.69 82.31
CA LEU A 85 15.99 -48.40 83.57
C LEU A 85 15.05 -48.06 84.74
N ALA A 86 14.06 -47.17 84.55
CA ALA A 86 13.18 -46.64 85.61
C ALA A 86 11.69 -47.01 85.45
N VAL A 87 11.36 -48.04 84.66
CA VAL A 87 9.97 -48.48 84.44
C VAL A 87 9.39 -49.13 85.69
N GLU A 88 8.29 -48.57 86.20
CA GLU A 88 7.53 -49.11 87.32
C GLU A 88 6.32 -49.95 86.86
N ASP A 89 5.67 -49.57 85.75
CA ASP A 89 4.54 -50.29 85.17
C ASP A 89 4.46 -50.16 83.64
N THR A 90 3.70 -51.06 82.99
CA THR A 90 3.53 -51.09 81.52
C THR A 90 2.07 -51.34 81.10
N LEU A 91 1.52 -50.43 80.30
CA LEU A 91 0.26 -50.64 79.59
C LEU A 91 0.57 -51.26 78.22
N ALA A 92 0.07 -52.45 77.95
CA ALA A 92 0.39 -53.24 76.75
C ALA A 92 -0.87 -53.85 76.14
N LEU A 93 -1.16 -53.56 74.87
CA LEU A 93 -2.45 -53.85 74.25
C LEU A 93 -2.32 -54.42 72.84
N CYS A 94 -3.06 -55.50 72.59
CA CYS A 94 -3.16 -56.23 71.33
C CYS A 94 -4.61 -56.74 71.20
N ASN A 95 -5.28 -56.47 70.08
CA ASN A 95 -6.52 -57.12 69.59
C ASN A 95 -7.62 -57.39 70.65
N THR A 96 -8.27 -56.34 71.15
CA THR A 96 -9.56 -56.43 71.86
C THR A 96 -10.48 -55.27 71.47
N ASP A 97 -11.73 -55.57 71.09
CA ASP A 97 -12.67 -54.68 70.39
C ASP A 97 -13.31 -53.56 71.27
N SER A 98 -12.55 -52.95 72.18
CA SER A 98 -13.09 -52.03 73.20
C SER A 98 -12.18 -50.83 73.55
N LEU A 99 -11.21 -50.51 72.71
CA LEU A 99 -10.31 -49.36 72.87
C LEU A 99 -10.21 -48.58 71.56
N VAL A 100 -10.25 -47.24 71.66
CA VAL A 100 -10.13 -46.36 70.49
C VAL A 100 -8.65 -46.12 70.20
N GLY A 101 -8.19 -46.68 69.10
CA GLY A 101 -6.86 -46.48 68.53
C GLY A 101 -6.95 -46.52 67.00
N GLY A 102 -6.02 -45.85 66.33
CA GLY A 102 -6.02 -45.69 64.88
C GLY A 102 -4.69 -46.08 64.26
N VAL A 103 -4.75 -46.49 63.00
CA VAL A 103 -3.58 -46.65 62.12
C VAL A 103 -3.77 -45.73 60.93
N GLY A 104 -2.78 -44.87 60.65
CA GLY A 104 -2.82 -43.90 59.56
C GLY A 104 -1.60 -44.04 58.65
N TYR A 105 -1.76 -43.66 57.38
CA TYR A 105 -0.70 -43.59 56.39
C TYR A 105 -0.76 -42.23 55.69
N ASN A 106 0.39 -41.59 55.46
CA ASN A 106 0.46 -40.33 54.71
C ASN A 106 1.10 -40.52 53.33
N GLY A 107 0.88 -39.55 52.44
CA GLY A 107 1.43 -39.58 51.07
C GLY A 107 2.97 -39.49 50.97
N ALA A 108 3.67 -39.36 52.10
CA ALA A 108 5.14 -39.32 52.17
C ALA A 108 5.77 -40.69 52.49
N GLY A 109 4.98 -41.70 52.86
CA GLY A 109 5.47 -43.06 53.15
C GLY A 109 5.47 -43.45 54.63
N GLU A 110 4.95 -42.62 55.52
CA GLU A 110 5.00 -42.82 56.97
C GLU A 110 3.74 -43.49 57.51
N TRP A 111 3.91 -44.40 58.48
CA TRP A 111 2.81 -45.12 59.14
C TRP A 111 2.71 -44.74 60.61
N THR A 112 1.51 -44.36 61.08
CA THR A 112 1.23 -43.99 62.47
C THR A 112 0.43 -45.09 63.19
N CYS A 113 0.72 -45.31 64.47
CA CYS A 113 -0.07 -46.14 65.38
C CYS A 113 -0.24 -45.43 66.72
N SER A 114 -1.48 -45.20 67.15
CA SER A 114 -1.78 -44.47 68.39
C SER A 114 -2.97 -45.03 69.16
N ILE A 115 -2.99 -44.79 70.47
CA ILE A 115 -4.05 -45.22 71.39
C ILE A 115 -4.47 -44.10 72.34
N LYS A 116 -5.78 -43.97 72.58
CA LYS A 116 -6.29 -43.08 73.63
C LYS A 116 -6.23 -43.74 75.01
N LEU A 117 -5.42 -43.18 75.90
CA LEU A 117 -5.43 -43.47 77.33
C LEU A 117 -6.39 -42.49 78.02
N THR A 118 -7.53 -42.97 78.50
CA THR A 118 -8.49 -42.07 79.18
C THR A 118 -7.99 -41.68 80.58
N SER A 119 -8.40 -40.49 81.02
CA SER A 119 -8.31 -39.99 82.40
C SER A 119 -8.62 -41.07 83.45
N ALA A 120 -9.68 -41.86 83.24
CA ALA A 120 -10.06 -42.98 84.10
C ALA A 120 -9.04 -44.14 84.14
N MET A 121 -8.31 -44.39 83.04
CA MET A 121 -7.18 -45.34 83.00
C MET A 121 -5.90 -44.75 83.61
N LEU A 122 -5.73 -43.44 83.52
CA LEU A 122 -4.54 -42.71 83.99
C LEU A 122 -4.62 -42.30 85.47
N THR A 123 -5.81 -42.28 86.07
CA THR A 123 -6.05 -41.92 87.48
C THR A 123 -5.12 -42.64 88.49
N PRO A 124 -4.80 -43.95 88.36
CA PRO A 124 -3.87 -44.64 89.27
C PRO A 124 -2.41 -44.18 89.17
N TYR A 125 -2.06 -43.46 88.09
CA TYR A 125 -0.70 -43.08 87.71
C TYR A 125 -0.44 -41.57 87.79
N ILE A 126 -1.39 -40.77 88.31
CA ILE A 126 -1.23 -39.33 88.48
C ILE A 126 0.00 -39.04 89.35
N GLY A 127 0.89 -38.16 88.87
CA GLY A 127 2.18 -37.87 89.52
C GLY A 127 3.32 -38.85 89.21
N LYS A 128 3.07 -39.87 88.37
CA LYS A 128 4.12 -40.58 87.62
C LYS A 128 4.34 -39.90 86.27
N ALA A 129 5.43 -40.26 85.60
CA ALA A 129 5.68 -39.89 84.21
C ALA A 129 5.51 -41.10 83.29
N ILE A 130 5.01 -40.87 82.07
CA ILE A 130 5.36 -41.73 80.94
C ILE A 130 6.87 -41.60 80.73
N LEU A 131 7.57 -42.70 80.45
CA LEU A 131 9.03 -42.74 80.26
C LEU A 131 9.44 -43.25 78.88
N GLY A 132 8.52 -43.88 78.13
CA GLY A 132 8.81 -44.49 76.84
C GLY A 132 7.60 -45.14 76.19
N VAL A 133 7.72 -45.36 74.89
CA VAL A 133 6.83 -46.20 74.07
C VAL A 133 7.67 -47.33 73.49
N VAL A 134 7.14 -48.55 73.48
CA VAL A 134 7.79 -49.70 72.82
C VAL A 134 6.96 -50.11 71.61
N ALA A 135 7.60 -50.07 70.45
CA ALA A 135 7.01 -50.40 69.16
C ALA A 135 7.37 -51.84 68.74
N GLY A 136 6.36 -52.63 68.36
CA GLY A 136 6.56 -53.94 67.75
C GLY A 136 6.55 -53.85 66.22
N ILE A 137 7.68 -54.14 65.58
CA ILE A 137 7.88 -54.11 64.13
C ILE A 137 8.32 -55.50 63.63
N ALA A 138 7.92 -55.84 62.40
CA ALA A 138 8.47 -56.95 61.63
C ALA A 138 8.99 -56.41 60.28
N ASP A 139 10.14 -56.91 59.84
CA ASP A 139 10.92 -56.43 58.69
C ASP A 139 11.53 -55.04 58.89
N ALA A 140 12.30 -54.91 59.97
CA ALA A 140 13.03 -53.69 60.32
C ALA A 140 14.04 -53.21 59.26
N ALA A 141 14.47 -54.08 58.34
CA ALA A 141 15.36 -53.72 57.24
C ALA A 141 14.73 -52.69 56.27
N SER A 142 13.39 -52.60 56.26
CA SER A 142 12.62 -51.60 55.50
C SER A 142 12.44 -50.24 56.20
N THR A 143 12.88 -50.12 57.46
CA THR A 143 12.62 -48.96 58.33
C THR A 143 13.89 -48.16 58.60
N THR A 144 13.84 -46.82 58.43
CA THR A 144 14.94 -45.93 58.85
C THR A 144 14.83 -45.51 60.30
N SER A 145 13.62 -45.21 60.79
CA SER A 145 13.44 -44.75 62.15
C SER A 145 12.01 -44.87 62.69
N ILE A 146 11.91 -44.85 64.02
CA ILE A 146 10.67 -44.76 64.78
C ILE A 146 10.68 -43.43 65.54
N VAL A 147 9.53 -42.74 65.62
CA VAL A 147 9.36 -41.57 66.49
C VAL A 147 8.16 -41.77 67.41
N ALA A 148 8.34 -41.64 68.72
CA ALA A 148 7.24 -41.68 69.70
C ALA A 148 6.58 -40.30 69.87
N HIS A 149 5.29 -40.27 70.24
CA HIS A 149 4.50 -39.04 70.45
C HIS A 149 3.48 -39.20 71.59
N ILE A 150 3.18 -38.10 72.29
CA ILE A 150 2.03 -37.96 73.21
C ILE A 150 1.19 -36.76 72.76
N ILE A 151 -0.12 -36.78 72.95
CA ILE A 151 -1.01 -35.65 72.64
C ILE A 151 -2.00 -35.43 73.80
N THR A 152 -2.16 -34.19 74.24
CA THR A 152 -2.93 -33.81 75.44
C THR A 152 -4.31 -33.21 75.17
N ASP A 153 -4.67 -33.02 73.90
CA ASP A 153 -5.98 -32.53 73.44
C ASP A 153 -6.59 -33.52 72.44
N SER A 154 -7.92 -33.48 72.30
CA SER A 154 -8.72 -34.32 71.42
C SER A 154 -9.27 -33.60 70.18
N ALA A 155 -9.02 -32.30 70.02
CA ALA A 155 -9.60 -31.47 68.97
C ALA A 155 -8.82 -31.43 67.63
N SER A 156 -7.54 -31.79 67.61
CA SER A 156 -6.64 -31.43 66.49
C SER A 156 -5.50 -32.44 66.26
N TYR A 157 -5.76 -33.49 65.48
CA TYR A 157 -4.72 -34.36 64.91
C TYR A 157 -4.88 -34.47 63.39
N ASN A 158 -4.49 -33.42 62.68
CA ASN A 158 -4.74 -33.25 61.25
C ASN A 158 -3.46 -33.51 60.41
N GLY A 159 -2.56 -34.37 60.88
CA GLY A 159 -1.33 -34.76 60.18
C GLY A 159 -0.21 -33.69 60.13
N LEU A 160 -0.48 -32.46 60.55
CA LEU A 160 0.47 -31.35 60.61
C LEU A 160 0.48 -30.76 62.03
N ASN A 161 1.56 -31.02 62.78
CA ASN A 161 1.96 -30.54 64.13
C ASN A 161 0.92 -29.85 65.04
N PRO A 162 0.81 -30.29 66.30
CA PRO A 162 1.87 -29.92 67.27
C PRO A 162 2.74 -31.08 67.75
N ALA A 163 4.07 -30.86 67.78
CA ALA A 163 5.04 -31.82 68.30
C ALA A 163 5.09 -31.80 69.84
N LEU A 164 4.13 -32.46 70.48
CA LEU A 164 4.14 -32.69 71.93
C LEU A 164 5.15 -33.79 72.30
N ALA A 165 6.41 -33.35 72.40
CA ALA A 165 7.60 -34.08 72.88
C ALA A 165 7.83 -35.46 72.22
N GLY A 166 8.52 -35.50 71.07
CA GLY A 166 8.85 -36.75 70.39
C GLY A 166 10.34 -37.13 70.44
N SER A 167 10.63 -38.44 70.49
CA SER A 167 12.00 -38.98 70.42
C SER A 167 12.18 -39.92 69.23
N THR A 168 13.24 -39.69 68.46
CA THR A 168 13.57 -40.45 67.25
C THR A 168 14.59 -41.54 67.54
N VAL A 169 14.35 -42.74 67.03
CA VAL A 169 15.24 -43.91 67.15
C VAL A 169 15.57 -44.42 65.75
N THR A 170 16.84 -44.35 65.36
CA THR A 170 17.35 -44.62 63.99
C THR A 170 18.04 -45.99 63.82
N GLY A 171 18.11 -46.79 64.89
CA GLY A 171 18.75 -48.11 64.91
C GLY A 171 17.74 -49.24 65.09
N VAL A 172 16.78 -49.34 64.17
CA VAL A 172 15.61 -50.22 64.30
C VAL A 172 15.97 -51.69 64.09
N VAL A 173 15.40 -52.59 64.90
CA VAL A 173 15.62 -54.04 64.84
C VAL A 173 14.29 -54.82 64.77
N ASP A 174 14.33 -56.04 64.23
CA ASP A 174 13.16 -56.92 64.19
C ASP A 174 12.66 -57.25 65.60
N GLY A 175 11.35 -57.11 65.81
CA GLY A 175 10.72 -57.26 67.12
C GLY A 175 10.47 -55.92 67.81
N TRP A 176 10.94 -55.77 69.05
CA TRP A 176 10.55 -54.67 69.93
C TRP A 176 11.64 -53.61 70.05
N ASN A 177 11.25 -52.35 69.87
CA ASN A 177 12.12 -51.18 69.85
C ASN A 177 11.65 -50.15 70.91
N ASP A 178 12.55 -49.70 71.80
CA ASP A 178 12.27 -48.69 72.82
C ASP A 178 12.47 -47.26 72.27
N ALA A 179 11.45 -46.41 72.37
CA ALA A 179 11.52 -44.97 72.10
C ALA A 179 11.25 -44.15 73.39
N PRO A 180 12.26 -43.48 73.99
CA PRO A 180 12.15 -42.86 75.30
C PRO A 180 11.46 -41.48 75.24
N ILE A 181 10.31 -41.33 75.89
CA ILE A 181 9.46 -40.14 75.80
C ILE A 181 8.93 -39.80 77.21
N SER A 182 9.16 -38.57 77.68
CA SER A 182 8.90 -38.18 79.07
C SER A 182 7.79 -37.15 79.19
N MET A 183 6.75 -37.46 79.98
CA MET A 183 5.69 -36.49 80.33
C MET A 183 5.00 -36.88 81.63
N LEU A 184 4.78 -35.93 82.55
CA LEU A 184 4.00 -36.17 83.77
C LEU A 184 2.52 -36.47 83.47
N ILE A 185 1.97 -37.46 84.16
CA ILE A 185 0.55 -37.83 84.09
C ILE A 185 -0.23 -36.91 85.04
N THR A 186 -1.04 -36.01 84.46
CA THR A 186 -1.81 -34.99 85.18
C THR A 186 -3.26 -35.39 85.48
N GLY A 187 -3.76 -36.46 84.85
CA GLY A 187 -5.12 -36.98 85.04
C GLY A 187 -6.11 -36.68 83.91
N SER A 188 -5.72 -35.91 82.90
CA SER A 188 -6.49 -35.72 81.66
C SER A 188 -6.51 -36.98 80.78
N ASP A 189 -7.42 -37.01 79.80
CA ASP A 189 -7.30 -37.94 78.67
C ASP A 189 -6.04 -37.61 77.85
N LEU A 190 -5.34 -38.65 77.37
CA LEU A 190 -4.15 -38.54 76.51
C LEU A 190 -4.28 -39.44 75.29
N TRP A 191 -3.59 -39.10 74.20
CA TRP A 191 -3.20 -40.06 73.17
C TRP A 191 -1.71 -40.34 73.28
N VAL A 192 -1.30 -41.58 73.05
CA VAL A 192 0.11 -42.00 73.03
C VAL A 192 0.33 -42.89 71.81
N GLY A 193 1.42 -42.72 71.09
CA GLY A 193 1.67 -43.43 69.84
C GLY A 193 3.11 -43.40 69.36
N TYR A 194 3.32 -43.98 68.19
CA TYR A 194 4.56 -43.84 67.42
C TYR A 194 4.26 -43.76 65.92
N HIS A 195 5.21 -43.24 65.14
CA HIS A 195 5.23 -43.42 63.69
C HIS A 195 6.50 -44.13 63.21
N ILE A 196 6.42 -44.73 62.03
CA ILE A 196 7.49 -45.45 61.33
C ILE A 196 7.82 -44.69 60.05
N ILE A 197 9.11 -44.39 59.86
CA ILE A 197 9.65 -43.82 58.62
C ILE A 197 10.40 -44.93 57.86
N ALA A 198 10.07 -45.14 56.58
CA ALA A 198 10.62 -46.21 55.75
C ALA A 198 11.84 -45.77 54.91
N THR A 199 12.69 -46.71 54.50
CA THR A 199 13.93 -46.47 53.74
C THR A 199 13.71 -46.19 52.24
N ALA A 200 12.60 -45.49 51.93
CA ALA A 200 12.00 -45.31 50.61
C ALA A 200 11.51 -46.61 49.94
N GLY A 201 10.23 -46.64 49.54
CA GLY A 201 9.67 -47.70 48.70
C GLY A 201 9.37 -49.02 49.43
N TYR A 202 8.37 -49.02 50.32
CA TYR A 202 7.68 -50.27 50.64
C TYR A 202 7.11 -50.85 49.32
N PRO A 203 7.38 -52.13 48.97
CA PRO A 203 7.16 -52.60 47.62
C PRO A 203 5.69 -52.57 47.21
N SER A 204 5.42 -52.16 45.97
CA SER A 204 4.08 -52.25 45.38
C SER A 204 3.64 -53.71 45.31
N PHE A 205 2.73 -54.12 46.18
CA PHE A 205 2.26 -55.51 46.27
C PHE A 205 1.42 -55.90 45.05
N THR A 206 2.08 -56.45 44.04
CA THR A 206 1.46 -57.02 42.84
C THR A 206 0.84 -58.39 43.12
N ASP A 207 -0.18 -58.45 43.98
CA ASP A 207 -1.13 -59.58 44.00
C ASP A 207 -2.59 -59.16 44.26
N GLY A 208 -3.24 -58.76 43.18
CA GLY A 208 -4.52 -59.38 42.83
C GLY A 208 -5.81 -58.83 43.44
N GLN A 209 -5.88 -58.50 44.74
CA GLN A 209 -7.12 -57.98 45.36
C GLN A 209 -6.90 -56.85 46.40
N PRO A 210 -7.80 -55.85 46.44
CA PRO A 210 -7.70 -54.73 47.37
C PRO A 210 -8.21 -55.10 48.77
N ASN A 211 -7.51 -54.58 49.79
CA ASN A 211 -8.03 -54.35 51.15
C ASN A 211 -7.43 -53.06 51.71
N ILE A 212 -7.58 -51.99 50.93
CA ILE A 212 -7.61 -50.60 51.44
C ILE A 212 -9.10 -50.26 51.62
N GLU A 213 -9.39 -49.28 52.47
CA GLU A 213 -10.70 -48.79 52.94
C GLU A 213 -11.21 -49.48 54.23
N GLY A 214 -11.77 -48.76 55.21
CA GLY A 214 -12.00 -47.30 55.28
C GLY A 214 -11.15 -46.62 56.36
N ALA A 215 -10.50 -45.51 56.00
CA ALA A 215 -10.05 -44.47 56.93
C ALA A 215 -10.46 -43.13 56.32
N ASP A 216 -11.50 -42.49 56.87
CA ASP A 216 -11.89 -41.14 56.44
C ASP A 216 -10.85 -40.13 56.92
N LEU A 217 -10.32 -39.35 55.98
CA LEU A 217 -9.54 -38.16 56.30
C LEU A 217 -10.46 -37.08 56.89
N ILE A 218 -9.92 -36.27 57.81
CA ILE A 218 -10.69 -35.18 58.41
C ILE A 218 -10.88 -34.05 57.39
N THR A 219 -12.14 -33.85 57.00
CA THR A 219 -12.73 -32.51 56.86
C THR A 219 -13.93 -32.43 57.81
N ASP A 220 -14.03 -31.35 58.57
CA ASP A 220 -15.24 -30.91 59.31
C ASP A 220 -15.79 -31.83 60.43
N GLY A 221 -14.91 -32.61 61.06
CA GLY A 221 -14.92 -32.73 62.53
C GLY A 221 -16.06 -33.49 63.21
N THR A 222 -16.72 -34.46 62.55
CA THR A 222 -17.67 -35.37 63.23
C THR A 222 -17.39 -36.85 62.92
N TRP A 223 -17.52 -37.70 63.93
CA TRP A 223 -17.19 -39.13 63.87
C TRP A 223 -18.44 -39.99 63.68
N ASN A 224 -18.40 -40.96 62.76
CA ASN A 224 -19.40 -42.04 62.64
C ASN A 224 -18.70 -43.40 62.45
N SER A 225 -19.33 -44.49 62.91
CA SER A 225 -18.67 -45.80 63.03
C SER A 225 -18.98 -46.78 61.88
N LEU A 226 -17.96 -47.53 61.47
CA LEU A 226 -18.09 -48.72 60.62
C LEU A 226 -17.82 -49.99 61.44
N THR A 227 -18.88 -50.71 61.79
CA THR A 227 -18.80 -52.06 62.41
C THR A 227 -18.93 -53.13 61.34
N GLY A 228 -18.00 -54.09 61.24
CA GLY A 228 -18.22 -55.23 60.34
C GLY A 228 -17.18 -56.35 60.30
N TYR A 229 -15.93 -56.06 59.92
CA TYR A 229 -14.92 -57.09 59.59
C TYR A 229 -13.53 -56.74 60.15
N GLY A 230 -12.71 -57.77 60.40
CA GLY A 230 -11.52 -57.69 61.26
C GLY A 230 -10.17 -57.79 60.55
N ILE A 231 -9.12 -57.36 61.24
CA ILE A 231 -7.76 -57.18 60.73
C ILE A 231 -6.85 -58.35 61.16
N THR A 232 -5.96 -58.81 60.28
CA THR A 232 -4.90 -59.79 60.62
C THR A 232 -3.50 -59.28 60.26
N GLY A 233 -2.84 -58.62 61.21
CA GLY A 233 -1.44 -58.19 61.15
C GLY A 233 -0.94 -57.79 62.54
N ASN A 234 0.31 -58.09 62.88
CA ASN A 234 0.84 -57.96 64.25
C ASN A 234 1.47 -56.58 64.53
N TRP A 235 0.66 -55.54 64.63
CA TRP A 235 1.10 -54.21 65.13
C TRP A 235 0.85 -54.12 66.63
N ASN A 236 1.88 -53.80 67.42
CA ASN A 236 1.78 -53.75 68.88
C ASN A 236 2.42 -52.50 69.47
N ILE A 237 1.80 -51.95 70.51
CA ILE A 237 2.31 -50.82 71.29
C ILE A 237 2.33 -51.16 72.79
N MET A 238 3.38 -50.71 73.48
CA MET A 238 3.43 -50.65 74.95
C MET A 238 3.78 -49.23 75.40
N VAL A 239 3.17 -48.74 76.48
CA VAL A 239 3.52 -47.48 77.13
C VAL A 239 4.16 -47.79 78.48
N LEU A 240 5.33 -47.21 78.73
CA LEU A 240 6.15 -47.38 79.93
C LEU A 240 5.91 -46.22 80.90
N VAL A 241 5.67 -46.51 82.18
CA VAL A 241 5.37 -45.51 83.21
C VAL A 241 6.29 -45.69 84.42
N GLY A 242 6.75 -44.60 85.04
CA GLY A 242 7.62 -44.63 86.22
C GLY A 242 7.87 -43.24 86.82
N THR A 243 8.97 -43.07 87.57
CA THR A 243 9.34 -41.78 88.19
C THR A 243 10.43 -41.07 87.38
N ALA A 244 10.25 -39.76 87.17
CA ALA A 244 11.20 -38.93 86.42
C ALA A 244 12.35 -38.45 87.32
N THR A 245 13.57 -38.48 86.79
CA THR A 245 14.79 -38.01 87.48
C THR A 245 15.72 -37.26 86.52
N GLY A 246 15.65 -35.93 86.52
CA GLY A 246 16.48 -35.03 85.73
C GLY A 246 15.88 -33.62 85.65
N CYS A 247 16.69 -32.62 85.30
CA CYS A 247 16.19 -31.28 84.92
C CYS A 247 15.96 -31.30 83.41
N LEU A 248 14.69 -31.20 82.97
CA LEU A 248 14.32 -31.28 81.56
C LEU A 248 14.39 -29.90 80.89
N GLN A 249 14.57 -29.86 79.58
CA GLN A 249 14.61 -28.60 78.84
C GLN A 249 13.21 -27.98 78.71
N PRO A 250 13.11 -26.63 78.65
CA PRO A 250 11.92 -25.95 78.16
C PRO A 250 11.55 -26.38 76.75
N SER A 251 10.27 -26.27 76.40
CA SER A 251 9.76 -26.53 75.04
C SER A 251 8.72 -25.48 74.63
N SER A 252 8.24 -25.51 73.39
CA SER A 252 7.14 -24.64 72.91
C SER A 252 7.33 -23.14 73.20
N LEU A 253 8.52 -22.61 72.86
CA LEU A 253 8.83 -21.18 72.97
C LEU A 253 7.94 -20.35 72.04
N THR A 254 7.41 -19.23 72.52
CA THR A 254 6.65 -18.25 71.72
C THR A 254 6.98 -16.82 72.12
N VAL A 255 6.64 -15.87 71.23
CA VAL A 255 6.70 -14.43 71.48
C VAL A 255 5.32 -13.81 71.23
N SER A 256 4.87 -12.94 72.12
CA SER A 256 3.61 -12.20 72.06
C SER A 256 3.81 -10.73 72.48
N ASN A 257 2.77 -9.91 72.31
CA ASN A 257 2.67 -8.56 72.89
C ASN A 257 3.91 -7.68 72.68
N ILE A 258 4.44 -7.69 71.45
CA ILE A 258 5.58 -6.87 71.04
C ILE A 258 5.13 -5.40 70.97
N THR A 259 5.93 -4.51 71.55
CA THR A 259 5.80 -3.05 71.45
C THR A 259 7.08 -2.46 70.84
N ASN A 260 7.23 -1.14 70.81
CA ASN A 260 8.47 -0.51 70.37
C ASN A 260 9.64 -0.54 71.36
N ASN A 261 9.45 -1.14 72.55
CA ASN A 261 10.54 -1.37 73.51
C ASN A 261 10.44 -2.65 74.33
N SER A 262 9.48 -3.54 74.03
CA SER A 262 9.21 -4.75 74.81
C SER A 262 8.74 -5.92 73.96
N ALA A 263 8.92 -7.14 74.47
CA ALA A 263 8.32 -8.35 73.93
C ALA A 263 8.00 -9.32 75.07
N GLU A 264 6.87 -10.02 75.00
CA GLU A 264 6.49 -11.04 75.97
C GLU A 264 6.93 -12.42 75.47
N LEU A 265 7.72 -13.12 76.28
CA LEU A 265 8.25 -14.45 76.00
C LEU A 265 7.50 -15.49 76.82
N ALA A 266 7.12 -16.62 76.20
CA ALA A 266 6.50 -17.75 76.90
C ALA A 266 7.11 -19.08 76.46
N TRP A 267 6.99 -20.10 77.31
CA TRP A 267 7.44 -21.47 77.03
C TRP A 267 6.68 -22.50 77.88
N ALA A 268 6.72 -23.78 77.51
CA ALA A 268 6.35 -24.88 78.39
C ALA A 268 7.55 -25.28 79.27
N THR A 269 7.36 -25.33 80.58
CA THR A 269 8.40 -25.69 81.57
C THR A 269 8.77 -27.17 81.50
N GLY A 270 10.06 -27.49 81.69
CA GLY A 270 10.55 -28.86 81.90
C GLY A 270 10.25 -29.43 83.29
N GLY A 271 9.78 -28.59 84.22
CA GLY A 271 9.45 -28.93 85.60
C GLY A 271 10.06 -27.99 86.65
N ALA A 272 10.94 -27.06 86.24
CA ALA A 272 11.47 -26.01 87.10
C ALA A 272 10.41 -24.94 87.43
N THR A 273 10.69 -24.18 88.49
CA THR A 273 9.95 -22.97 88.90
C THR A 273 10.79 -21.70 88.74
N ALA A 274 11.92 -21.81 88.03
CA ALA A 274 12.83 -20.74 87.70
C ALA A 274 13.51 -21.09 86.37
N TRP A 275 13.91 -20.07 85.61
CA TRP A 275 14.49 -20.21 84.28
C TRP A 275 15.59 -19.17 84.08
N ASN A 276 16.49 -19.43 83.14
CA ASN A 276 17.40 -18.41 82.62
C ASN A 276 17.06 -18.18 81.15
N ILE A 277 16.95 -16.92 80.74
CA ILE A 277 16.77 -16.48 79.36
C ILE A 277 18.09 -15.86 78.89
N GLU A 278 18.46 -16.08 77.63
CA GLU A 278 19.52 -15.34 76.93
C GLU A 278 18.92 -14.70 75.68
N TYR A 279 19.13 -13.40 75.48
CA TYR A 279 18.61 -12.68 74.31
C TYR A 279 19.62 -11.69 73.73
N GLY A 280 19.53 -11.43 72.44
CA GLY A 280 20.43 -10.54 71.70
C GLY A 280 19.87 -10.15 70.35
N THR A 281 20.59 -9.31 69.59
CA THR A 281 20.24 -9.03 68.19
C THR A 281 20.28 -10.32 67.36
N ALA A 282 19.36 -10.48 66.41
CA ALA A 282 19.27 -11.70 65.62
C ALA A 282 20.61 -12.07 64.94
N GLY A 283 20.99 -13.35 64.98
CA GLY A 283 22.29 -13.85 64.56
C GLY A 283 23.39 -13.79 65.63
N PHE A 284 23.08 -13.47 66.89
CA PHE A 284 24.08 -13.52 67.97
C PHE A 284 24.47 -14.97 68.32
N THR A 285 25.71 -15.15 68.80
CA THR A 285 26.20 -16.47 69.24
C THR A 285 25.72 -16.75 70.67
N GLN A 286 25.09 -17.90 70.90
CA GLN A 286 24.72 -18.35 72.25
C GLN A 286 25.94 -18.31 73.21
N GLY A 287 25.77 -17.71 74.38
CA GLY A 287 26.84 -17.36 75.32
C GLY A 287 27.42 -15.95 75.15
N THR A 288 26.97 -15.15 74.16
CA THR A 288 27.35 -13.73 73.99
C THR A 288 26.16 -12.76 74.08
N GLY A 289 24.97 -13.23 74.45
CA GLY A 289 23.77 -12.42 74.63
C GLY A 289 23.64 -11.83 76.03
N THR A 290 22.59 -11.05 76.24
CA THR A 290 22.17 -10.57 77.56
C THR A 290 21.41 -11.69 78.27
N THR A 291 21.91 -12.13 79.42
CA THR A 291 21.25 -13.17 80.24
C THR A 291 20.40 -12.56 81.35
N VAL A 292 19.25 -13.16 81.63
CA VAL A 292 18.35 -12.77 82.73
C VAL A 292 17.72 -14.01 83.38
N ALA A 293 17.84 -14.11 84.70
CA ALA A 293 17.20 -15.15 85.51
C ALA A 293 15.78 -14.72 85.90
N VAL A 294 14.79 -15.59 85.71
CA VAL A 294 13.36 -15.29 85.86
C VAL A 294 12.61 -16.37 86.63
N THR A 295 11.58 -15.97 87.37
CA THR A 295 10.71 -16.88 88.15
C THR A 295 9.24 -16.80 87.72
N THR A 296 8.99 -16.20 86.55
CA THR A 296 7.66 -16.04 85.95
C THR A 296 7.71 -16.46 84.48
N ASN A 297 6.62 -17.02 84.00
CA ASN A 297 6.40 -17.46 82.63
C ASN A 297 4.89 -17.28 82.34
N PRO A 298 4.47 -16.43 81.38
CA PRO A 298 5.32 -15.61 80.50
C PRO A 298 6.19 -14.56 81.25
N TYR A 299 7.15 -14.01 80.53
CA TYR A 299 8.07 -12.97 81.01
C TYR A 299 8.26 -11.88 79.94
N THR A 300 8.08 -10.62 80.32
CA THR A 300 8.23 -9.47 79.41
C THR A 300 9.66 -8.93 79.42
N LEU A 301 10.39 -9.09 78.31
CA LEU A 301 11.57 -8.29 78.03
C LEU A 301 11.16 -6.83 77.82
N THR A 302 11.89 -5.89 78.40
CA THR A 302 11.63 -4.44 78.32
C THR A 302 12.93 -3.67 78.19
N GLY A 303 12.88 -2.47 77.59
CA GLY A 303 14.08 -1.68 77.31
C GLY A 303 14.83 -2.14 76.05
N LEU A 304 14.16 -2.87 75.16
CA LEU A 304 14.66 -3.16 73.81
C LEU A 304 14.66 -1.87 72.98
N THR A 305 15.58 -1.75 72.03
CA THR A 305 15.52 -0.74 70.96
C THR A 305 14.83 -1.32 69.73
N PRO A 306 14.30 -0.52 68.79
CA PRO A 306 13.86 -1.03 67.50
C PRO A 306 14.97 -1.84 66.80
N GLY A 307 14.62 -2.99 66.23
CA GLY A 307 15.57 -3.95 65.65
C GLY A 307 15.11 -5.40 65.72
N ASN A 308 15.90 -6.31 65.12
CA ASN A 308 15.63 -7.75 65.13
C ASN A 308 16.38 -8.44 66.27
N TYR A 309 15.70 -9.31 67.00
CA TYR A 309 16.18 -10.00 68.20
C TYR A 309 15.95 -11.51 68.13
N GLU A 310 16.70 -12.25 68.93
CA GLU A 310 16.53 -13.69 69.18
C GLU A 310 16.63 -13.97 70.68
N PHE A 311 15.98 -15.05 71.14
CA PHE A 311 16.11 -15.54 72.51
C PHE A 311 16.23 -17.07 72.63
N TYR A 312 16.86 -17.51 73.71
CA TYR A 312 16.93 -18.87 74.22
C TYR A 312 16.43 -18.91 75.68
N VAL A 313 15.97 -20.08 76.15
CA VAL A 313 15.63 -20.29 77.57
C VAL A 313 16.05 -21.68 78.07
N GLN A 314 16.46 -21.78 79.33
CA GLN A 314 16.74 -23.05 80.05
C GLN A 314 16.00 -23.11 81.40
N ASP A 315 15.60 -24.31 81.81
CA ASP A 315 15.01 -24.62 83.12
C ASP A 315 16.11 -24.61 84.20
N ASP A 316 15.85 -23.97 85.34
CA ASP A 316 16.75 -23.94 86.48
C ASP A 316 16.18 -24.75 87.67
N CYS A 317 16.69 -25.96 87.84
CA CYS A 317 16.30 -26.86 88.93
C CYS A 317 17.17 -26.67 90.19
N GLY A 318 17.89 -25.54 90.31
CA GLY A 318 18.63 -25.08 91.49
C GLY A 318 19.99 -25.76 91.72
N ALA A 319 20.05 -27.09 91.70
CA ALA A 319 21.30 -27.85 91.80
C ALA A 319 21.89 -28.24 90.43
N THR A 320 21.04 -28.24 89.39
CA THR A 320 21.38 -28.45 87.98
C THR A 320 20.46 -27.58 87.12
N GLN A 321 20.96 -27.18 85.95
CA GLN A 321 20.19 -26.50 84.91
C GLN A 321 19.96 -27.47 83.75
N SER A 322 18.93 -27.22 82.93
CA SER A 322 18.79 -27.90 81.64
C SER A 322 19.81 -27.37 80.63
N ALA A 323 19.91 -27.99 79.45
CA ALA A 323 20.47 -27.31 78.29
C ALA A 323 19.49 -26.24 77.76
N TRP A 324 19.99 -25.27 77.01
CA TRP A 324 19.21 -24.21 76.38
C TRP A 324 18.32 -24.71 75.24
N THR A 325 17.11 -24.14 75.14
CA THR A 325 16.19 -24.30 74.01
C THR A 325 16.08 -22.97 73.26
N GLY A 326 16.14 -22.99 71.92
CA GLY A 326 16.10 -21.82 71.04
C GLY A 326 17.02 -21.97 69.82
N PRO A 327 17.24 -20.91 69.02
CA PRO A 327 16.69 -19.57 69.19
C PRO A 327 15.22 -19.47 68.73
N VAL A 328 14.54 -18.41 69.15
CA VAL A 328 13.31 -17.92 68.51
C VAL A 328 13.48 -16.43 68.20
N SER A 329 13.28 -16.05 66.95
CA SER A 329 13.51 -14.70 66.43
C SER A 329 12.24 -13.83 66.45
N PHE A 330 12.38 -12.53 66.69
CA PHE A 330 11.30 -11.53 66.68
C PHE A 330 11.82 -10.12 66.35
N SER A 331 10.92 -9.19 66.01
CA SER A 331 11.27 -7.84 65.55
C SER A 331 10.56 -6.76 66.36
N VAL A 332 11.30 -5.79 66.87
CA VAL A 332 10.81 -4.60 67.59
C VAL A 332 10.74 -3.43 66.61
N THR A 333 9.55 -2.86 66.37
CA THR A 333 9.32 -1.76 65.43
C THR A 333 9.37 -0.39 66.11
N ASN A 334 9.46 0.73 65.36
CA ASN A 334 9.52 2.07 65.97
C ASN A 334 8.19 2.49 66.64
N CYS A 335 7.05 2.00 66.14
CA CYS A 335 5.75 2.02 66.80
C CYS A 335 4.95 0.74 66.50
N ALA A 336 3.95 0.44 67.34
CA ALA A 336 3.16 -0.80 67.27
C ALA A 336 2.09 -0.80 66.17
N SER A 337 1.74 0.37 65.62
CA SER A 337 0.81 0.55 64.50
C SER A 337 1.03 1.94 63.87
N PRO A 338 1.00 2.08 62.53
CA PRO A 338 0.98 3.39 61.88
C PRO A 338 -0.22 4.25 62.30
N SER A 339 0.02 5.55 62.46
CA SER A 339 -1.02 6.56 62.74
C SER A 339 -1.63 7.14 61.46
N CYS A 340 -0.86 7.16 60.37
CA CYS A 340 -1.30 7.54 59.01
C CYS A 340 -0.30 7.00 57.96
N TYR A 341 -0.62 7.20 56.68
CA TYR A 341 0.16 6.72 55.54
C TYR A 341 0.52 7.87 54.60
N PHE A 342 1.78 7.87 54.15
CA PHE A 342 2.25 8.66 53.01
C PHE A 342 2.25 7.75 51.78
N TYR A 343 1.78 8.27 50.64
CA TYR A 343 1.59 7.52 49.40
C TYR A 343 2.67 7.89 48.39
N PHE A 344 3.18 6.90 47.67
CA PHE A 344 4.29 7.04 46.73
C PHE A 344 3.85 6.53 45.37
N THR A 345 3.80 7.41 44.37
CA THR A 345 3.59 7.03 42.96
C THR A 345 4.95 6.95 42.31
N MET A 346 5.35 5.77 41.87
CA MET A 346 6.67 5.46 41.32
C MET A 346 6.50 5.02 39.88
N ASN A 347 7.14 5.72 38.96
CA ASN A 347 7.10 5.41 37.53
C ASN A 347 8.48 5.02 37.02
N ASP A 348 8.47 4.41 35.86
CA ASP A 348 9.60 3.90 35.11
C ASP A 348 9.31 4.12 33.63
N THR A 349 10.23 4.78 32.91
CA THR A 349 10.03 5.18 31.51
C THR A 349 10.18 4.01 30.52
N TYR A 350 10.83 2.91 30.92
CA TYR A 350 11.12 1.76 30.04
C TYR A 350 10.52 0.43 30.53
N GLY A 351 10.15 0.34 31.81
CA GLY A 351 9.31 -0.72 32.37
C GLY A 351 10.07 -2.01 32.76
N ASP A 352 11.39 -2.01 32.73
CA ASP A 352 12.27 -3.09 33.20
C ASP A 352 12.56 -3.04 34.71
N GLY A 353 12.14 -1.96 35.38
CA GLY A 353 12.32 -1.66 36.79
C GLY A 353 13.54 -0.78 37.04
N TRP A 354 13.61 -0.13 38.21
CA TRP A 354 14.61 0.87 38.59
C TRP A 354 16.09 0.39 38.68
N ASN A 355 16.46 -0.71 38.03
CA ASN A 355 17.85 -1.10 37.73
C ASN A 355 18.84 -1.06 38.92
N GLY A 356 18.31 -1.36 40.12
CA GLY A 356 19.04 -1.42 41.39
C GLY A 356 18.78 -0.26 42.36
N ALA A 357 18.19 0.85 41.90
CA ALA A 357 17.90 2.00 42.75
C ALA A 357 16.79 1.71 43.77
N THR A 358 16.88 2.35 44.94
CA THR A 358 15.84 2.28 45.98
C THR A 358 15.67 3.61 46.71
N LEU A 359 14.48 3.80 47.25
CA LEU A 359 14.08 4.97 48.04
C LEU A 359 13.89 4.55 49.49
N ASP A 360 14.82 4.93 50.37
CA ASP A 360 14.69 4.76 51.81
C ASP A 360 13.79 5.85 52.41
N VAL A 361 12.80 5.42 53.18
CA VAL A 361 11.83 6.26 53.88
C VAL A 361 12.06 6.10 55.38
N LEU A 362 12.44 7.18 56.05
CA LEU A 362 12.82 7.19 57.46
C LEU A 362 11.89 8.09 58.28
N GLU A 363 11.59 7.70 59.52
CA GLU A 363 10.98 8.56 60.53
C GLU A 363 11.94 8.77 61.70
N ASP A 364 12.24 10.02 62.01
CA ASP A 364 13.23 10.45 63.03
C ASP A 364 14.60 9.76 62.90
N GLY A 365 15.01 9.45 61.67
CA GLY A 365 16.28 8.79 61.33
C GLY A 365 16.27 7.26 61.39
N ILE A 366 15.12 6.63 61.62
CA ILE A 366 14.93 5.18 61.56
C ILE A 366 14.19 4.82 60.26
N THR A 367 14.77 3.96 59.41
CA THR A 367 14.10 3.47 58.19
C THR A 367 12.83 2.72 58.55
N VAL A 368 11.69 3.23 58.09
CA VAL A 368 10.35 2.64 58.25
C VAL A 368 9.91 1.86 57.02
N ALA A 369 10.47 2.16 55.84
CA ALA A 369 10.36 1.34 54.63
C ALA A 369 11.53 1.62 53.67
N THR A 370 11.85 0.64 52.83
CA THR A 370 12.69 0.81 51.63
C THR A 370 11.84 0.45 50.44
N LEU A 371 11.61 1.42 49.55
CA LEU A 371 10.82 1.22 48.33
C LEU A 371 11.75 0.88 47.16
N ALA A 372 11.42 -0.19 46.45
CA ALA A 372 12.02 -0.52 45.15
C ALA A 372 11.03 -0.19 44.02
N GLY A 373 11.59 0.04 42.84
CA GLY A 373 10.85 0.39 41.63
C GLY A 373 9.77 -0.63 41.24
N PRO A 374 8.90 -0.25 40.29
CA PRO A 374 7.93 -1.15 39.73
C PRO A 374 8.61 -2.23 38.85
N ALA A 375 7.83 -3.17 38.32
CA ALA A 375 8.25 -4.12 37.28
C ALA A 375 7.43 -3.92 35.98
N THR A 376 6.94 -2.69 35.80
CA THR A 376 6.00 -2.16 34.81
C THR A 376 6.01 -0.63 34.92
N ASP A 377 5.51 0.10 33.94
CA ASP A 377 5.62 1.57 33.81
C ASP A 377 5.22 2.41 35.06
N THR A 378 4.29 1.92 35.90
CA THR A 378 3.84 2.58 37.15
C THR A 378 3.55 1.59 38.28
N LYS A 379 3.85 1.98 39.53
CA LYS A 379 3.37 1.38 40.79
C LYS A 379 2.99 2.48 41.78
N THR A 380 1.94 2.26 42.57
CA THR A 380 1.67 3.03 43.80
C THR A 380 1.99 2.19 45.03
N ASP A 381 2.57 2.79 46.06
CA ASP A 381 2.86 2.16 47.37
C ASP A 381 2.49 3.11 48.52
N SER A 382 2.50 2.63 49.77
CA SER A 382 2.14 3.44 50.94
C SER A 382 2.95 3.09 52.19
N VAL A 383 3.67 4.07 52.73
CA VAL A 383 4.49 3.90 53.94
C VAL A 383 3.76 4.46 55.15
N GLY A 384 3.58 3.62 56.17
CA GLY A 384 2.96 4.00 57.44
C GLY A 384 3.96 4.64 58.40
N VAL A 385 3.56 5.74 59.06
CA VAL A 385 4.38 6.47 60.03
C VAL A 385 3.71 6.56 61.40
N CYS A 386 4.51 6.73 62.45
CA CYS A 386 4.08 6.88 63.83
C CYS A 386 3.41 8.25 64.09
N GLY A 387 3.77 9.28 63.32
CA GLY A 387 2.90 10.43 63.06
C GLY A 387 3.19 11.70 63.84
N THR A 388 4.34 11.79 64.51
CA THR A 388 4.69 12.86 65.47
C THR A 388 6.11 13.39 65.30
N GLY A 389 6.79 13.05 64.21
CA GLY A 389 8.22 13.27 64.03
C GLY A 389 8.59 13.85 62.67
N THR A 390 9.77 13.46 62.19
CA THR A 390 10.44 13.96 60.99
C THR A 390 10.45 12.88 59.91
N LEU A 391 9.78 13.10 58.79
CA LEU A 391 9.86 12.24 57.61
C LEU A 391 11.09 12.64 56.78
N THR A 392 11.99 11.70 56.54
CA THR A 392 13.22 11.90 55.76
C THR A 392 13.26 10.90 54.62
N LEU A 393 13.61 11.34 53.41
CA LEU A 393 13.75 10.50 52.22
C LEU A 393 15.20 10.49 51.74
N VAL A 394 15.73 9.30 51.45
CA VAL A 394 17.12 9.07 51.01
C VAL A 394 17.12 8.29 49.71
N TRP A 395 17.88 8.76 48.72
CA TRP A 395 18.07 8.06 47.45
C TRP A 395 19.28 7.13 47.51
N ASN A 396 19.10 5.86 47.15
CA ASN A 396 20.17 4.90 46.94
C ASN A 396 20.28 4.65 45.43
N LYS A 397 21.42 4.99 44.83
CA LYS A 397 21.57 5.11 43.37
C LYS A 397 21.60 3.74 42.69
N GLY A 398 20.95 3.63 41.53
CA GLY A 398 20.93 2.42 40.72
C GLY A 398 21.93 2.47 39.56
N SER A 399 21.55 1.79 38.49
CA SER A 399 22.04 2.07 37.14
C SER A 399 20.90 2.72 36.36
N TRP A 400 21.20 3.62 35.42
CA TRP A 400 20.20 4.25 34.52
C TRP A 400 19.08 5.08 35.18
N ASP A 401 19.28 5.55 36.43
CA ASP A 401 18.36 6.41 37.21
C ASP A 401 17.66 7.55 36.42
N SER A 402 18.26 8.04 35.34
CA SER A 402 17.71 8.98 34.36
C SER A 402 16.41 8.54 33.64
N GLU A 403 15.87 7.36 33.94
CA GLU A 403 14.56 6.86 33.47
C GLU A 403 13.44 6.97 34.52
N ILE A 404 13.77 7.41 35.74
CA ILE A 404 12.89 7.34 36.92
C ILE A 404 12.20 8.68 37.18
N ASN A 405 10.90 8.64 37.46
CA ASN A 405 10.13 9.77 38.01
C ASN A 405 9.17 9.28 39.10
N PHE A 406 8.95 10.08 40.15
CA PHE A 406 8.07 9.71 41.26
C PHE A 406 7.51 10.91 42.02
N SER A 407 6.37 10.71 42.69
CA SER A 407 5.74 11.70 43.56
C SER A 407 5.33 11.13 44.92
N VAL A 408 5.41 11.99 45.94
CA VAL A 408 5.12 11.67 47.34
C VAL A 408 3.93 12.51 47.79
N THR A 409 2.89 11.84 48.25
CA THR A 409 1.62 12.44 48.66
C THR A 409 1.39 12.20 50.15
N SER A 410 1.12 13.29 50.88
CA SER A 410 0.78 13.27 52.30
C SER A 410 -0.55 12.54 52.59
N PRO A 411 -0.84 12.19 53.86
CA PRO A 411 -2.14 11.68 54.30
C PRO A 411 -3.35 12.56 53.94
N PHE A 412 -3.12 13.82 53.52
CA PHE A 412 -4.13 14.84 53.21
C PHE A 412 -4.25 15.10 51.70
N ALA A 413 -3.85 14.15 50.86
CA ALA A 413 -3.87 14.23 49.40
C ALA A 413 -3.08 15.42 48.80
N THR A 414 -2.20 16.05 49.58
CA THR A 414 -1.29 17.10 49.11
C THR A 414 0.04 16.45 48.70
N VAL A 415 0.48 16.66 47.46
CA VAL A 415 1.83 16.29 47.00
C VAL A 415 2.84 17.15 47.75
N ILE A 416 3.84 16.52 48.38
CA ILE A 416 4.86 17.19 49.20
C ILE A 416 6.26 17.17 48.56
N TYR A 417 6.46 16.29 47.58
CA TYR A 417 7.67 16.17 46.78
C TYR A 417 7.34 15.45 45.46
N GLU A 418 7.96 15.86 44.35
CA GLU A 418 7.79 15.24 43.04
C GLU A 418 9.05 15.47 42.18
N ILE A 419 9.43 14.47 41.39
CA ILE A 419 10.42 14.57 40.33
C ILE A 419 9.66 14.34 39.02
N VAL A 420 9.61 15.36 38.16
CA VAL A 420 8.77 15.37 36.94
C VAL A 420 9.55 15.06 35.66
N ASP A 421 10.85 15.36 35.64
CA ASP A 421 11.75 15.14 34.50
C ASP A 421 12.74 14.01 34.84
N PRO A 422 12.74 12.88 34.12
CA PRO A 422 13.70 11.80 34.33
C PRO A 422 15.17 12.24 34.27
N ALA A 423 15.52 13.24 33.46
CA ALA A 423 16.89 13.78 33.42
C ALA A 423 17.31 14.45 34.74
N THR A 424 16.36 14.80 35.61
CA THR A 424 16.61 15.40 36.94
C THR A 424 16.73 14.38 38.07
N ALA A 425 16.68 13.07 37.78
CA ALA A 425 17.00 12.01 38.74
C ALA A 425 18.51 11.76 38.91
N ASP A 426 19.31 11.85 37.83
CA ASP A 426 20.77 11.62 37.89
C ASP A 426 21.56 12.59 38.82
N PRO A 427 21.15 13.86 39.04
CA PRO A 427 21.70 14.75 40.08
C PRO A 427 21.59 14.24 41.51
N LEU A 428 20.76 13.22 41.80
CA LEU A 428 20.68 12.62 43.13
C LEU A 428 21.92 11.75 43.37
N VAL A 429 22.73 12.18 44.35
CA VAL A 429 23.93 11.47 44.80
C VAL A 429 23.53 10.25 45.64
N ASP A 430 24.28 9.16 45.51
CA ASP A 430 24.06 7.94 46.28
C ASP A 430 24.12 8.19 47.80
N GLY A 431 23.12 7.70 48.53
CA GLY A 431 22.93 7.91 49.97
C GLY A 431 22.50 9.34 50.35
N ALA A 432 22.08 10.19 49.41
CA ALA A 432 21.71 11.57 49.72
C ALA A 432 20.27 11.71 50.25
N THR A 433 20.12 12.44 51.35
CA THR A 433 18.83 12.98 51.77
C THR A 433 18.40 14.10 50.82
N PHE A 434 17.29 13.90 50.09
CA PHE A 434 16.73 14.90 49.18
C PHE A 434 15.46 15.58 49.73
N TYR A 435 14.79 14.97 50.71
CA TYR A 435 13.63 15.55 51.39
C TYR A 435 13.70 15.33 52.90
N THR A 436 13.34 16.36 53.66
CA THR A 436 13.11 16.31 55.11
C THR A 436 11.91 17.18 55.44
N GLY A 437 10.88 16.58 56.05
CA GLY A 437 9.63 17.25 56.41
C GLY A 437 9.01 16.64 57.67
N SER A 438 7.75 16.98 57.97
CA SER A 438 7.06 16.38 59.12
C SER A 438 6.34 15.09 58.73
N SER A 439 6.39 14.08 59.60
CA SER A 439 5.54 12.89 59.49
C SER A 439 4.11 13.09 60.04
N SER A 440 3.74 14.33 60.40
CA SER A 440 2.50 14.68 61.10
C SER A 440 1.24 14.03 60.51
N CYS A 441 0.55 13.26 61.34
CA CYS A 441 -0.80 12.76 61.05
C CYS A 441 -1.92 13.76 61.43
N THR A 442 -1.59 15.03 61.70
CA THR A 442 -2.57 16.12 61.84
C THR A 442 -2.44 17.14 60.70
N PRO A 443 -3.57 17.65 60.14
CA PRO A 443 -3.53 18.65 59.08
C PRO A 443 -2.82 19.95 59.50
N PRO A 444 -2.17 20.67 58.57
CA PRO A 444 -1.57 21.98 58.86
C PRO A 444 -2.59 22.99 59.40
N ALA A 445 -2.20 23.78 60.41
CA ALA A 445 -3.07 24.80 61.00
C ALA A 445 -3.41 25.96 60.04
N CYS A 446 -2.58 26.16 59.01
CA CYS A 446 -2.88 27.00 57.85
C CYS A 446 -2.43 26.24 56.59
N PRO A 447 -3.34 25.52 55.91
CA PRO A 447 -3.02 24.79 54.68
C PRO A 447 -2.54 25.70 53.56
N ASN A 448 -1.72 25.15 52.65
CA ASN A 448 -1.37 25.83 51.41
C ASN A 448 -2.63 26.01 50.53
N PRO A 449 -2.75 27.11 49.77
CA PRO A 449 -3.71 27.18 48.67
C PRO A 449 -3.52 26.04 47.67
N THR A 450 -4.57 25.74 46.92
CA THR A 450 -4.59 24.72 45.86
C THR A 450 -4.85 25.36 44.50
N THR A 451 -4.60 24.61 43.41
CA THR A 451 -4.87 25.00 42.01
C THR A 451 -4.45 26.44 41.66
N LEU A 452 -3.21 26.80 41.96
CA LEU A 452 -2.61 28.05 41.48
C LEU A 452 -2.54 27.98 39.95
N ALA A 453 -2.94 29.04 39.27
CA ALA A 453 -2.89 29.16 37.81
C ALA A 453 -2.70 30.62 37.37
N ALA A 454 -2.13 30.79 36.18
CA ALA A 454 -2.09 32.06 35.46
C ALA A 454 -3.03 32.00 34.24
N SER A 455 -3.65 33.13 33.91
CA SER A 455 -4.67 33.29 32.87
C SER A 455 -4.68 34.73 32.34
N ASN A 456 -5.40 35.00 31.25
CA ASN A 456 -5.47 36.32 30.60
C ASN A 456 -4.08 36.98 30.43
N ILE A 457 -3.10 36.18 30.04
CA ILE A 457 -1.70 36.57 30.00
C ILE A 457 -1.49 37.51 28.80
N MET A 458 -1.09 38.74 29.08
CA MET A 458 -0.80 39.78 28.09
C MET A 458 0.68 40.18 28.19
N ALA A 459 1.07 41.22 27.46
CA ALA A 459 2.45 41.71 27.42
C ALA A 459 2.99 42.22 28.76
N THR A 460 2.13 42.82 29.60
CA THR A 460 2.55 43.50 30.83
C THR A 460 1.68 43.15 32.05
N THR A 461 0.76 42.19 31.89
CA THR A 461 -0.22 41.77 32.89
C THR A 461 -0.54 40.27 32.78
N ALA A 462 -0.98 39.67 33.88
CA ALA A 462 -1.57 38.32 33.92
C ALA A 462 -2.53 38.20 35.09
N ASP A 463 -3.66 37.51 34.91
CA ASP A 463 -4.63 37.23 35.97
C ASP A 463 -4.33 35.89 36.64
N ILE A 464 -4.05 35.94 37.94
CA ILE A 464 -3.67 34.80 38.75
C ILE A 464 -4.87 34.33 39.57
N THR A 465 -5.06 33.02 39.70
CA THR A 465 -6.14 32.41 40.50
C THR A 465 -5.62 31.26 41.35
N TRP A 466 -6.27 31.00 42.49
CA TRP A 466 -6.02 29.86 43.37
C TRP A 466 -7.32 29.46 44.09
N VAL A 467 -7.27 28.39 44.89
CA VAL A 467 -8.41 27.92 45.70
C VAL A 467 -8.00 27.75 47.16
N GLU A 468 -8.83 28.28 48.07
CA GLU A 468 -8.70 28.15 49.52
C GLU A 468 -8.89 26.69 49.99
N ALA A 469 -8.11 26.24 50.98
CA ALA A 469 -8.02 24.84 51.39
C ALA A 469 -8.13 24.61 52.92
N GLY A 470 -8.71 25.55 53.67
CA GLY A 470 -8.72 25.54 55.12
C GLY A 470 -9.67 26.57 55.73
N THR A 471 -9.12 27.72 56.17
CA THR A 471 -9.85 28.80 56.87
C THR A 471 -9.27 30.19 56.57
N ALA A 472 -8.41 30.32 55.55
CA ALA A 472 -7.75 31.58 55.23
C ALA A 472 -8.74 32.61 54.67
N THR A 473 -8.51 33.88 55.03
CA THR A 473 -9.31 35.02 54.53
C THR A 473 -8.43 36.14 53.95
N LEU A 474 -7.12 35.94 53.99
CA LEU A 474 -6.10 36.79 53.41
C LEU A 474 -5.08 35.91 52.67
N TRP A 475 -4.54 36.42 51.56
CA TRP A 475 -3.49 35.77 50.79
C TRP A 475 -2.36 36.74 50.45
N ASP A 476 -1.16 36.20 50.39
CA ASP A 476 0.06 36.88 49.99
C ASP A 476 0.55 36.24 48.67
N ILE A 477 1.09 37.03 47.75
CA ILE A 477 1.77 36.54 46.53
C ILE A 477 3.20 37.08 46.43
N GLU A 478 4.11 36.27 45.90
CA GLU A 478 5.48 36.65 45.55
C GLU A 478 5.78 36.12 44.15
N TYR A 479 6.31 36.97 43.27
CA TYR A 479 6.60 36.62 41.88
C TYR A 479 7.87 37.30 41.37
N GLY A 480 8.56 36.64 40.44
CA GLY A 480 9.81 37.10 39.82
C GLY A 480 10.04 36.40 38.48
N VAL A 481 11.14 36.73 37.79
CA VAL A 481 11.51 36.03 36.55
C VAL A 481 11.77 34.54 36.81
N GLN A 482 11.58 33.70 35.80
CA GLN A 482 11.74 32.24 35.90
C GLN A 482 13.08 31.84 36.54
N GLY A 483 13.05 30.90 37.49
CA GLY A 483 14.17 30.52 38.35
C GLY A 483 14.30 31.32 39.65
N PHE A 484 13.41 32.29 39.91
CA PHE A 484 13.41 33.07 41.15
C PHE A 484 12.82 32.28 42.33
N THR A 485 13.60 32.17 43.42
CA THR A 485 13.15 31.57 44.69
C THR A 485 12.54 32.64 45.62
N PRO A 486 11.37 32.39 46.27
CA PRO A 486 10.75 33.33 47.18
C PRO A 486 11.67 33.79 48.33
N THR A 487 11.75 35.10 48.52
CA THR A 487 12.47 35.74 49.63
C THR A 487 11.70 35.69 50.94
N GLY A 488 10.41 35.36 50.92
CA GLY A 488 9.52 35.40 52.08
C GLY A 488 8.81 36.74 52.26
N THR A 489 9.23 37.77 51.50
CA THR A 489 8.62 39.10 51.49
C THR A 489 7.66 39.20 50.31
N PRO A 490 6.34 39.27 50.51
CA PRO A 490 5.37 39.27 49.42
C PRO A 490 5.49 40.50 48.53
N THR A 491 5.39 40.30 47.21
CA THR A 491 5.26 41.39 46.22
C THR A 491 3.91 42.09 46.38
N THR A 492 2.84 41.35 46.71
CA THR A 492 1.54 41.89 47.11
C THR A 492 1.00 41.10 48.30
N ALA A 493 0.56 41.79 49.36
CA ALA A 493 0.17 41.20 50.63
C ALA A 493 -1.29 41.47 51.01
N GLY A 494 -1.90 40.58 51.80
CA GLY A 494 -3.21 40.80 52.42
C GLY A 494 -4.37 40.92 51.42
N LEU A 495 -4.30 40.21 50.29
CA LEU A 495 -5.37 40.11 49.30
C LEU A 495 -6.61 39.45 49.92
N THR A 496 -7.81 39.99 49.65
CA THR A 496 -9.09 39.47 50.18
C THR A 496 -9.91 38.68 49.15
N ALA A 497 -9.31 38.34 48.02
CA ALA A 497 -9.90 37.53 46.95
C ALA A 497 -8.92 36.43 46.54
N GLN A 498 -9.44 35.31 46.03
CA GLN A 498 -8.64 34.17 45.56
C GLN A 498 -8.09 34.40 44.13
N THR A 499 -7.78 35.65 43.81
CA THR A 499 -7.27 36.09 42.51
C THR A 499 -6.54 37.43 42.62
N ALA A 500 -5.57 37.66 41.74
CA ALA A 500 -4.86 38.93 41.62
C ALA A 500 -4.40 39.16 40.17
N SER A 501 -4.64 40.36 39.64
CA SER A 501 -4.06 40.82 38.37
C SER A 501 -2.66 41.37 38.61
N LEU A 502 -1.64 40.72 38.05
CA LEU A 502 -0.28 41.26 38.00
C LEU A 502 -0.22 42.39 36.97
N THR A 503 0.59 43.41 37.21
CA THR A 503 0.78 44.55 36.30
C THR A 503 2.21 45.05 36.33
N GLY A 504 2.68 45.63 35.22
CA GLY A 504 4.08 46.08 35.10
C GLY A 504 5.06 44.95 34.82
N LEU A 505 4.57 43.81 34.31
CA LEU A 505 5.42 42.74 33.78
C LEU A 505 6.14 43.21 32.50
N ILE A 506 7.24 42.55 32.17
CA ILE A 506 8.02 42.75 30.94
C ILE A 506 7.54 41.73 29.90
N ALA A 507 7.35 42.14 28.64
CA ALA A 507 6.91 41.27 27.56
C ALA A 507 7.92 40.15 27.23
N GLN A 508 7.45 39.05 26.63
CA GLN A 508 8.21 37.80 26.39
C GLN A 508 9.04 37.27 27.57
N THR A 509 8.74 37.68 28.81
CA THR A 509 9.47 37.24 30.00
C THR A 509 8.69 36.13 30.69
N SER A 510 9.36 35.00 30.93
CA SER A 510 8.85 33.95 31.82
C SER A 510 8.94 34.39 33.27
N TYR A 511 7.83 34.27 33.99
CA TYR A 511 7.69 34.58 35.41
C TYR A 511 7.29 33.33 36.19
N ASP A 512 7.91 33.15 37.36
CA ASP A 512 7.45 32.21 38.38
C ASP A 512 6.64 32.98 39.44
N ILE A 513 5.46 32.45 39.79
CA ILE A 513 4.63 32.97 40.88
C ILE A 513 4.36 31.93 41.96
N TYR A 514 4.33 32.43 43.20
CA TYR A 514 3.98 31.69 44.41
C TYR A 514 2.86 32.43 45.16
N VAL A 515 1.99 31.66 45.83
CA VAL A 515 0.95 32.17 46.74
C VAL A 515 1.07 31.52 48.10
N ARG A 516 0.72 32.22 49.18
CA ARG A 516 0.53 31.61 50.51
C ARG A 516 -0.75 32.12 51.17
N ALA A 517 -1.32 31.29 52.03
CA ALA A 517 -2.47 31.63 52.85
C ALA A 517 -2.03 32.31 54.15
N ASP A 518 -2.81 33.30 54.62
CA ASP A 518 -2.72 33.83 55.98
C ASP A 518 -4.02 33.54 56.74
N CYS A 519 -3.89 32.77 57.82
CA CYS A 519 -4.98 32.33 58.66
C CYS A 519 -5.15 33.20 59.94
N GLY A 520 -4.61 34.42 59.96
CA GLY A 520 -4.81 35.40 61.02
C GLY A 520 -3.99 35.14 62.30
N GLY A 521 -2.88 34.42 62.18
CA GLY A 521 -2.02 34.02 63.31
C GLY A 521 -0.90 33.05 62.93
N SER A 522 -1.01 32.41 61.76
CA SER A 522 0.05 31.64 61.10
C SER A 522 -0.17 31.72 59.59
N GLN A 523 0.93 31.68 58.83
CA GLN A 523 0.91 31.64 57.37
C GLN A 523 1.25 30.23 56.88
N SER A 524 0.75 29.85 55.70
CA SER A 524 1.19 28.63 55.01
C SER A 524 2.62 28.82 54.46
N ILE A 525 3.25 27.74 53.99
CA ILE A 525 4.43 27.89 53.13
C ILE A 525 4.01 28.46 51.76
N TRP A 526 4.98 28.95 50.99
CA TRP A 526 4.77 29.33 49.61
C TRP A 526 4.38 28.11 48.76
N PHE A 527 3.27 28.23 48.04
CA PHE A 527 2.77 27.25 47.08
C PHE A 527 3.04 27.75 45.67
N GLY A 528 3.81 26.97 44.90
CA GLY A 528 4.38 27.33 43.60
C GLY A 528 5.75 26.66 43.39
N PRO A 529 6.48 26.97 42.31
CA PRO A 529 6.12 27.97 41.30
C PRO A 529 4.99 27.51 40.40
N VAL A 530 4.24 28.45 39.85
CA VAL A 530 3.60 28.30 38.55
C VAL A 530 4.31 29.24 37.59
N THR A 531 4.90 28.67 36.54
CA THR A 531 5.58 29.43 35.48
C THR A 531 4.58 29.87 34.42
N PHE A 532 4.67 31.12 33.97
CA PHE A 532 3.95 31.61 32.80
C PHE A 532 4.80 32.62 32.01
N THR A 533 4.64 32.69 30.69
CA THR A 533 5.37 33.65 29.84
C THR A 533 4.42 34.72 29.34
N THR A 534 4.73 35.99 29.61
CA THR A 534 3.96 37.13 29.09
C THR A 534 3.95 37.14 27.56
N ALA A 535 2.83 37.54 26.97
CA ALA A 535 2.70 37.69 25.52
C ALA A 535 3.63 38.80 24.95
N CYS A 536 3.59 38.97 23.63
CA CYS A 536 4.24 40.09 22.96
C CYS A 536 3.51 41.42 23.19
N ALA A 537 4.28 42.49 23.32
CA ALA A 537 3.76 43.85 23.34
C ALA A 537 3.38 44.28 21.92
N ILE A 538 2.29 45.05 21.79
CA ILE A 538 2.04 45.82 20.58
C ILE A 538 3.18 46.83 20.44
N VAL A 539 3.94 46.72 19.36
CA VAL A 539 5.00 47.67 19.01
C VAL A 539 4.35 48.89 18.37
N VAL A 540 4.87 50.10 18.59
CA VAL A 540 4.31 51.32 18.00
C VAL A 540 5.17 51.73 16.80
N ALA A 541 4.55 51.99 15.66
CA ALA A 541 5.27 52.36 14.44
C ALA A 541 5.97 53.74 14.56
N PRO A 542 7.12 53.96 13.89
CA PRO A 542 7.78 53.06 12.94
C PRO A 542 8.48 51.87 13.61
N TYR A 543 8.45 50.72 12.93
CA TYR A 543 9.08 49.46 13.35
C TYR A 543 10.03 48.95 12.25
N THR A 544 11.12 48.29 12.64
CA THR A 544 12.15 47.76 11.74
C THR A 544 12.71 46.42 12.25
N GLN A 545 13.11 45.54 11.32
CA GLN A 545 13.78 44.28 11.58
C GLN A 545 14.78 43.95 10.46
N ASP A 546 16.05 43.84 10.86
CA ASP A 546 17.23 43.57 10.03
C ASP A 546 17.79 42.15 10.23
N PHE A 547 17.04 41.29 10.96
CA PHE A 547 17.36 39.87 11.24
C PHE A 547 18.72 39.57 11.89
N GLU A 548 19.47 40.58 12.34
CA GLU A 548 20.81 40.52 12.98
C GLU A 548 20.85 39.79 14.35
N ASN A 549 19.85 38.98 14.65
CA ASN A 549 19.72 38.17 15.87
C ASN A 549 20.54 36.86 15.81
N ALA A 550 21.73 36.90 15.20
CA ALA A 550 22.69 35.79 15.11
C ALA A 550 22.13 34.44 14.60
N GLY A 551 21.16 34.48 13.70
CA GLY A 551 20.52 33.28 13.11
C GLY A 551 19.40 32.66 13.94
N ALA A 552 18.97 33.31 15.03
CA ALA A 552 17.75 32.95 15.76
C ALA A 552 16.58 33.84 15.33
N ILE A 553 15.36 33.29 15.33
CA ILE A 553 14.13 34.07 15.06
C ILE A 553 14.06 35.32 15.96
N PRO A 554 13.77 36.52 15.43
CA PRO A 554 13.76 37.74 16.24
C PRO A 554 12.70 37.74 17.33
N ASN A 555 12.93 38.52 18.39
CA ASN A 555 11.95 38.68 19.47
C ASN A 555 10.59 39.16 18.91
N CYS A 556 9.52 38.53 19.39
CA CYS A 556 8.15 38.67 18.93
C CYS A 556 7.85 38.38 17.45
N TRP A 557 8.78 37.75 16.72
CA TRP A 557 8.44 37.07 15.48
C TRP A 557 8.09 35.61 15.76
N GLU A 558 7.13 35.08 15.02
CA GLU A 558 6.60 33.74 15.21
C GLU A 558 6.64 32.99 13.87
N GLN A 559 7.06 31.72 13.88
CA GLN A 559 6.74 30.83 12.76
C GLN A 559 5.23 30.60 12.77
N ALA A 560 4.65 30.39 11.59
CA ALA A 560 3.26 29.96 11.51
C ALA A 560 3.08 28.52 12.05
N THR A 561 1.82 28.11 12.15
CA THR A 561 1.42 26.74 12.53
C THR A 561 0.28 26.22 11.64
N ASP A 562 0.03 26.93 10.54
CA ASP A 562 -1.00 26.69 9.53
C ASP A 562 -0.37 26.43 8.14
N ASP A 563 0.82 25.85 8.16
CA ASP A 563 1.77 25.69 7.06
C ASP A 563 2.53 24.33 7.13
N ASP A 564 3.42 24.07 6.17
CA ASP A 564 4.08 22.77 6.00
C ASP A 564 5.51 22.72 6.60
N PHE A 565 6.23 23.84 6.58
CA PHE A 565 7.60 23.95 7.12
C PHE A 565 7.98 25.39 7.52
N ASN A 566 9.06 25.55 8.28
CA ASN A 566 9.45 26.84 8.87
C ASN A 566 10.45 27.64 8.03
N TRP A 567 10.43 28.97 8.18
CA TRP A 567 11.51 29.85 7.72
C TRP A 567 12.79 29.65 8.55
N SER A 568 13.94 29.80 7.90
CA SER A 568 15.29 29.72 8.49
C SER A 568 16.01 31.08 8.42
N PHE A 569 17.09 31.24 9.18
CA PHE A 569 17.88 32.48 9.23
C PHE A 569 19.36 32.16 9.03
N THR A 570 20.07 32.93 8.20
CA THR A 570 21.47 32.66 7.81
C THR A 570 22.21 33.95 7.47
N ASN A 571 23.55 33.93 7.57
CA ASN A 571 24.46 34.97 7.07
C ASN A 571 25.42 34.48 5.99
N THR A 572 25.07 33.35 5.35
CA THR A 572 25.73 32.79 4.17
C THR A 572 24.66 32.32 3.19
N THR A 573 25.04 32.17 1.91
CA THR A 573 24.24 31.54 0.83
C THR A 573 23.33 30.40 1.32
N THR A 574 22.16 30.24 0.71
CA THR A 574 21.25 29.14 1.04
C THR A 574 21.91 27.76 0.77
N PRO A 575 21.50 26.70 1.49
CA PRO A 575 22.06 25.36 1.32
C PRO A 575 21.98 24.74 -0.08
N SER A 576 20.93 25.01 -0.86
CA SER A 576 20.84 24.50 -2.24
C SER A 576 21.62 25.35 -3.26
N ALA A 577 21.77 24.85 -4.50
CA ALA A 577 22.76 25.37 -5.44
C ALA A 577 22.12 26.02 -6.67
N ASN A 578 22.57 27.25 -6.99
CA ASN A 578 21.99 28.15 -8.00
C ASN A 578 20.61 28.69 -7.59
N THR A 579 20.43 28.94 -6.31
CA THR A 579 19.22 29.43 -5.66
C THR A 579 19.53 30.55 -4.68
N GLY A 580 18.48 31.23 -4.20
CA GLY A 580 18.56 32.19 -3.10
C GLY A 580 19.49 33.39 -3.32
N PRO A 581 19.60 34.27 -2.31
CA PRO A 581 20.56 35.36 -2.33
C PRO A 581 22.00 34.89 -2.09
N SER A 582 22.96 35.56 -2.72
CA SER A 582 24.39 35.30 -2.49
C SER A 582 24.95 35.89 -1.19
N ALA A 583 24.27 36.86 -0.57
CA ALA A 583 24.52 37.44 0.76
C ALA A 583 23.26 38.19 1.26
N ASP A 584 23.22 38.69 2.50
CA ASP A 584 22.15 39.59 2.97
C ASP A 584 22.09 40.91 2.18
N HIS A 585 20.98 41.63 2.31
CA HIS A 585 20.83 42.98 1.74
C HIS A 585 21.56 44.03 2.58
N THR A 586 21.40 43.95 3.91
CA THR A 586 21.74 45.02 4.86
C THR A 586 23.24 45.40 4.86
N THR A 587 24.14 44.43 4.73
CA THR A 587 25.61 44.62 4.81
C THR A 587 26.44 43.79 3.84
N GLY A 588 25.91 42.68 3.31
CA GLY A 588 26.68 41.67 2.55
C GLY A 588 27.50 40.70 3.42
N THR A 589 27.30 40.72 4.74
CA THR A 589 27.87 39.80 5.75
C THR A 589 26.95 39.51 6.95
N GLY A 590 25.73 40.06 6.92
CA GLY A 590 24.71 40.07 7.95
C GLY A 590 23.70 38.94 7.77
N TYR A 591 22.60 38.97 8.53
CA TYR A 591 21.61 37.90 8.57
C TYR A 591 20.35 38.24 7.76
N TYR A 592 19.76 37.24 7.11
CA TYR A 592 18.46 37.34 6.42
C TYR A 592 17.57 36.13 6.71
N ALA A 593 16.26 36.27 6.47
CA ALA A 593 15.29 35.19 6.60
C ALA A 593 15.05 34.52 5.24
N PHE A 594 14.95 33.19 5.20
CA PHE A 594 14.77 32.44 3.95
C PHE A 594 13.99 31.13 4.13
N VAL A 595 13.49 30.59 3.02
CA VAL A 595 13.00 29.22 2.92
C VAL A 595 13.96 28.37 2.10
N GLU A 596 14.32 27.20 2.63
CA GLU A 596 15.10 26.18 1.93
C GLU A 596 14.14 25.22 1.22
N SER A 597 14.27 25.08 -0.09
CA SER A 597 13.32 24.35 -0.94
C SER A 597 13.77 22.93 -1.33
N SER A 598 14.90 22.44 -0.80
CA SER A 598 15.32 21.04 -0.99
C SER A 598 14.51 20.05 -0.15
N SER A 599 14.70 18.74 -0.40
CA SER A 599 13.78 17.69 0.11
C SER A 599 13.79 17.61 1.65
N PRO A 600 12.63 17.66 2.33
CA PRO A 600 11.27 17.37 1.81
C PRO A 600 10.43 18.60 1.41
N ASN A 601 10.99 19.82 1.39
CA ASN A 601 10.23 21.08 1.38
C ASN A 601 9.62 21.48 0.00
N TYR A 602 9.41 20.51 -0.90
CA TYR A 602 8.85 20.71 -2.24
C TYR A 602 8.09 19.45 -2.71
N PRO A 603 7.12 19.55 -3.64
CA PRO A 603 6.66 20.76 -4.33
C PRO A 603 5.48 21.45 -3.65
N THR A 604 5.28 22.74 -3.95
CA THR A 604 4.06 23.51 -3.58
C THR A 604 3.75 23.55 -2.08
N LEU A 605 4.78 23.52 -1.24
CA LEU A 605 4.64 23.55 0.22
C LEU A 605 4.77 24.99 0.75
N ALA A 606 4.00 25.30 1.80
CA ALA A 606 3.94 26.63 2.40
C ALA A 606 4.83 26.76 3.64
N ALA A 607 5.36 27.97 3.83
CA ALA A 607 6.08 28.37 5.05
C ALA A 607 5.71 29.80 5.44
N GLY A 608 5.31 30.03 6.69
CA GLY A 608 4.83 31.32 7.20
C GLY A 608 5.72 31.90 8.29
N LEU A 609 6.05 33.18 8.17
CA LEU A 609 6.79 33.96 9.17
C LEU A 609 6.02 35.23 9.53
N ILE A 610 5.68 35.39 10.82
CA ILE A 610 4.71 36.35 11.33
C ILE A 610 5.39 37.42 12.18
N THR A 611 5.03 38.69 11.97
CA THR A 611 5.53 39.84 12.75
C THR A 611 4.84 40.00 14.11
N PRO A 612 5.45 40.75 15.05
CA PRO A 612 4.70 41.34 16.17
C PRO A 612 3.49 42.16 15.67
N SER A 613 2.50 42.35 16.55
CA SER A 613 1.42 43.32 16.32
C SER A 613 1.98 44.74 16.37
N VAL A 614 1.74 45.54 15.33
CA VAL A 614 2.23 46.92 15.21
C VAL A 614 1.06 47.90 15.19
N ASP A 615 1.08 48.87 16.11
CA ASP A 615 0.17 50.01 16.08
C ASP A 615 0.63 51.03 15.03
N ILE A 616 -0.16 51.13 13.96
CA ILE A 616 0.06 52.01 12.81
C ILE A 616 -0.67 53.36 12.92
N THR A 617 -1.40 53.62 14.01
CA THR A 617 -2.09 54.93 14.21
C THR A 617 -1.18 56.17 14.27
N PRO A 618 0.15 56.10 14.54
CA PRO A 618 1.03 57.27 14.43
C PRO A 618 1.31 57.73 12.99
N LEU A 619 1.05 56.88 11.98
CA LEU A 619 1.42 57.10 10.59
C LEU A 619 0.25 57.69 9.77
N THR A 620 0.56 58.44 8.72
CA THR A 620 -0.44 59.02 7.80
C THR A 620 -0.76 58.06 6.65
N ASN A 621 0.27 57.45 6.07
CA ASN A 621 0.21 56.48 4.98
C ASN A 621 1.00 55.23 5.42
N PRO A 622 0.52 54.46 6.42
CA PRO A 622 1.28 53.33 6.94
C PRO A 622 1.58 52.32 5.82
N SER A 623 2.84 51.92 5.75
CA SER A 623 3.37 51.01 4.73
C SER A 623 4.13 49.88 5.38
N LEU A 624 3.94 48.67 4.87
CA LEU A 624 4.95 47.61 4.99
C LEU A 624 6.01 47.85 3.91
N MET A 625 7.28 47.75 4.26
CA MET A 625 8.37 47.67 3.30
C MET A 625 9.28 46.49 3.66
N PHE A 626 9.89 45.88 2.66
CA PHE A 626 10.87 44.81 2.84
C PHE A 626 11.68 44.66 1.56
N TRP A 627 12.83 43.98 1.65
CA TRP A 627 13.55 43.49 0.48
C TRP A 627 13.31 41.99 0.34
N TYR A 628 13.30 41.51 -0.90
CA TYR A 628 13.24 40.09 -1.19
C TYR A 628 14.29 39.68 -2.23
N ASN A 629 14.65 38.40 -2.24
CA ASN A 629 15.42 37.75 -3.30
C ASN A 629 14.73 36.42 -3.65
N MET A 630 14.58 36.14 -4.95
CA MET A 630 13.88 34.97 -5.48
C MET A 630 14.63 34.41 -6.69
N ASN A 631 15.78 33.82 -6.41
CA ASN A 631 16.67 33.20 -7.39
C ASN A 631 16.44 31.68 -7.45
N GLY A 632 16.16 31.14 -8.63
CA GLY A 632 16.02 29.69 -8.86
C GLY A 632 15.14 29.34 -10.06
N ALA A 633 15.41 28.22 -10.73
CA ALA A 633 14.70 27.85 -11.96
C ALA A 633 13.26 27.33 -11.71
N ASP A 634 13.01 26.69 -10.57
CA ASP A 634 11.73 26.10 -10.20
C ASP A 634 10.91 27.01 -9.27
N MET A 635 11.21 28.32 -9.26
CA MET A 635 10.76 29.27 -8.23
C MET A 635 9.24 29.38 -8.07
N GLY A 636 8.76 29.22 -6.83
CA GLY A 636 7.37 29.43 -6.42
C GLY A 636 7.02 30.92 -6.19
N SER A 637 6.54 31.27 -4.98
CA SER A 637 6.07 32.63 -4.66
C SER A 637 6.43 33.12 -3.25
N ILE A 638 6.44 34.45 -3.08
CA ILE A 638 6.31 35.13 -1.79
C ILE A 638 4.96 35.86 -1.78
N ASN A 639 4.19 35.64 -0.72
CA ASN A 639 2.88 36.23 -0.50
C ASN A 639 2.89 36.97 0.85
N VAL A 640 2.16 38.08 0.92
CA VAL A 640 1.99 38.88 2.13
C VAL A 640 0.52 38.84 2.54
N ASP A 641 0.26 38.26 3.71
CA ASP A 641 -1.05 38.28 4.36
C ASP A 641 -1.02 39.33 5.49
N VAL A 642 -2.11 40.06 5.69
CA VAL A 642 -2.25 41.09 6.75
C VAL A 642 -3.36 40.71 7.70
N TYR A 643 -3.12 40.81 9.01
CA TYR A 643 -4.11 40.59 10.06
C TYR A 643 -4.48 41.92 10.73
N ASP A 644 -5.77 42.27 10.75
CA ASP A 644 -6.29 43.50 11.38
C ASP A 644 -7.38 43.24 12.45
N GLY A 645 -7.36 42.02 13.00
CA GLY A 645 -8.51 41.37 13.66
C GLY A 645 -9.10 40.26 12.80
N THR A 646 -8.91 40.34 11.49
CA THR A 646 -9.14 39.26 10.50
C THR A 646 -7.95 39.13 9.55
N TRP A 647 -7.65 37.91 9.08
CA TRP A 647 -6.63 37.69 8.05
C TRP A 647 -7.17 38.04 6.66
N HIS A 648 -6.45 38.90 5.96
CA HIS A 648 -6.61 39.22 4.53
C HIS A 648 -5.42 38.62 3.81
N THR A 649 -5.65 37.67 2.89
CA THR A 649 -4.57 36.96 2.21
C THR A 649 -4.15 37.64 0.91
N ASP A 650 -2.90 37.44 0.51
CA ASP A 650 -2.36 37.83 -0.80
C ASP A 650 -2.49 39.35 -1.10
N VAL A 651 -2.37 40.18 -0.06
CA VAL A 651 -2.37 41.66 -0.13
C VAL A 651 -1.22 42.17 -1.01
N PHE A 652 -0.12 41.42 -1.02
CA PHE A 652 0.90 41.45 -2.06
C PHE A 652 1.30 40.01 -2.42
N SER A 653 1.69 39.77 -3.67
CA SER A 653 2.20 38.49 -4.14
C SER A 653 3.17 38.70 -5.31
N ILE A 654 4.25 37.92 -5.34
CA ILE A 654 5.25 37.86 -6.41
C ILE A 654 5.66 36.40 -6.63
N SER A 655 5.86 35.98 -7.88
CA SER A 655 6.12 34.59 -8.25
C SER A 655 7.10 34.44 -9.41
N GLY A 656 7.71 33.25 -9.52
CA GLY A 656 8.71 32.95 -10.54
C GLY A 656 10.07 33.59 -10.29
N ASN A 657 11.07 33.19 -11.09
CA ASN A 657 12.47 33.58 -10.92
C ASN A 657 12.67 35.08 -11.15
N GLN A 658 13.15 35.79 -10.13
CA GLN A 658 13.55 37.20 -10.19
C GLN A 658 15.08 37.36 -10.29
N GLY A 659 15.83 36.25 -10.15
CA GLY A 659 17.29 36.21 -10.15
C GLY A 659 17.90 36.61 -8.80
N ASP A 660 19.23 36.49 -8.70
CA ASP A 660 20.00 36.91 -7.52
C ASP A 660 20.15 38.44 -7.44
N VAL A 661 19.03 39.11 -7.15
CA VAL A 661 18.95 40.56 -6.96
C VAL A 661 17.97 40.87 -5.83
N TRP A 662 18.48 41.48 -4.76
CA TRP A 662 17.63 42.05 -3.71
C TRP A 662 16.78 43.20 -4.26
N THR A 663 15.46 43.08 -4.13
CA THR A 663 14.48 44.04 -4.65
C THR A 663 13.57 44.55 -3.54
N LYS A 664 13.43 45.88 -3.39
CA LYS A 664 12.56 46.49 -2.38
C LYS A 664 11.10 46.49 -2.83
N VAL A 665 10.21 46.08 -1.93
CA VAL A 665 8.75 46.22 -2.04
C VAL A 665 8.26 47.28 -1.06
N ILE A 666 7.19 47.99 -1.45
CA ILE A 666 6.41 48.87 -0.57
C ILE A 666 4.94 48.46 -0.77
N VAL A 667 4.30 47.99 0.31
CA VAL A 667 2.87 47.61 0.33
C VAL A 667 2.11 48.64 1.16
N ASP A 668 1.10 49.26 0.55
CA ASP A 668 0.16 50.13 1.26
C ASP A 668 -0.70 49.31 2.23
N ILE A 669 -0.68 49.68 3.51
CA ILE A 669 -1.51 49.07 4.55
C ILE A 669 -2.44 50.09 5.25
N SER A 670 -2.65 51.26 4.63
CA SER A 670 -3.53 52.34 5.13
C SER A 670 -5.02 52.01 5.20
N THR A 671 -5.45 50.92 4.55
CA THR A 671 -6.83 50.42 4.56
C THR A 671 -7.15 49.49 5.73
N PHE A 672 -6.15 49.02 6.48
CA PHE A 672 -6.32 48.03 7.55
C PHE A 672 -6.47 48.67 8.94
N THR A 673 -7.12 47.96 9.85
CA THR A 673 -7.37 48.43 11.22
C THR A 673 -6.14 48.23 12.13
N SER A 674 -5.72 49.26 12.86
CA SER A 674 -4.63 49.14 13.84
C SER A 674 -5.07 48.38 15.12
N PRO A 675 -4.22 47.52 15.71
CA PRO A 675 -2.88 47.13 15.28
C PRO A 675 -2.90 46.02 14.23
N VAL A 676 -1.88 45.99 13.37
CA VAL A 676 -1.73 44.99 12.30
C VAL A 676 -0.66 43.96 12.61
N GLN A 677 -0.79 42.74 12.09
CA GLN A 677 0.32 41.79 11.92
C GLN A 677 0.49 41.44 10.44
N ILE A 678 1.70 41.09 10.05
CA ILE A 678 2.06 40.67 8.70
C ILE A 678 2.51 39.21 8.76
N LYS A 679 2.01 38.36 7.86
CA LYS A 679 2.57 37.03 7.59
C LYS A 679 3.22 37.02 6.21
N PHE A 680 4.53 36.80 6.18
CA PHE A 680 5.27 36.43 4.97
C PHE A 680 5.07 34.95 4.73
N ARG A 681 4.26 34.60 3.74
CA ARG A 681 3.96 33.23 3.36
C ARG A 681 4.68 32.93 2.04
N SER A 682 5.76 32.16 2.08
CA SER A 682 6.35 31.63 0.86
C SER A 682 5.67 30.32 0.49
N ILE A 683 5.61 30.04 -0.81
CA ILE A 683 5.18 28.75 -1.37
C ILE A 683 6.33 28.27 -2.27
N THR A 684 6.86 27.08 -2.05
CA THR A 684 7.89 26.50 -2.92
C THR A 684 7.29 26.07 -4.26
N GLY A 685 8.06 26.10 -5.34
CA GLY A 685 7.54 25.71 -6.66
C GLY A 685 7.54 24.21 -6.91
N ALA A 686 7.73 23.81 -8.17
CA ALA A 686 7.61 22.41 -8.60
C ALA A 686 8.84 21.54 -8.30
N GLY A 687 9.97 22.17 -7.96
CA GLY A 687 11.26 21.53 -7.73
C GLY A 687 12.07 22.25 -6.66
N TRP A 688 13.31 21.77 -6.46
CA TRP A 688 14.20 22.20 -5.39
C TRP A 688 15.01 23.47 -5.72
N LEU A 689 14.81 24.06 -6.91
CA LEU A 689 15.43 25.33 -7.29
C LEU A 689 14.51 26.52 -6.97
N SER A 690 14.09 26.66 -5.70
CA SER A 690 13.01 27.57 -5.28
C SER A 690 13.27 28.27 -3.92
N ASP A 691 14.53 28.51 -3.53
CA ASP A 691 14.83 29.21 -2.27
C ASP A 691 14.49 30.71 -2.38
N ALA A 692 13.58 31.17 -1.54
CA ALA A 692 13.13 32.56 -1.47
C ALA A 692 13.56 33.20 -0.14
N ALA A 693 13.89 34.48 -0.14
CA ALA A 693 14.41 35.19 1.02
C ALA A 693 13.80 36.59 1.20
N ILE A 694 13.76 37.07 2.45
CA ILE A 694 13.38 38.45 2.82
C ILE A 694 14.41 39.05 3.80
N ASP A 695 14.56 40.37 3.74
CA ASP A 695 15.47 41.17 4.58
C ASP A 695 14.93 42.60 4.77
N ASP A 696 15.50 43.38 5.69
CA ASP A 696 15.24 44.82 5.91
C ASP A 696 13.72 45.15 6.01
N VAL A 697 12.99 44.42 6.87
CA VAL A 697 11.53 44.56 7.02
C VAL A 697 11.19 45.77 7.89
N SER A 698 10.42 46.73 7.38
CA SER A 698 9.93 47.89 8.12
C SER A 698 8.41 48.08 8.03
N ILE A 699 7.82 48.66 9.07
CA ILE A 699 6.47 49.24 9.02
C ILE A 699 6.61 50.71 9.38
N GLU A 700 6.52 51.60 8.38
CA GLU A 700 6.85 53.01 8.49
C GLU A 700 5.99 53.92 7.57
N GLU A 701 6.26 55.22 7.58
CA GLU A 701 5.53 56.21 6.77
C GLU A 701 5.83 56.05 5.27
N GLY A 702 4.79 55.87 4.47
CA GLY A 702 4.87 55.60 3.05
C GLY A 702 5.15 56.81 2.15
N PRO A 703 5.29 56.57 0.84
CA PRO A 703 5.18 57.64 -0.15
C PRO A 703 3.77 58.26 -0.09
N ALA A 704 3.69 59.57 -0.35
CA ALA A 704 2.40 60.30 -0.36
C ALA A 704 1.50 59.98 -1.57
N CYS A 705 1.93 59.03 -2.43
CA CYS A 705 1.11 58.32 -3.40
C CYS A 705 1.81 57.00 -3.76
N PHE A 706 1.08 55.88 -3.74
CA PHE A 706 1.63 54.55 -4.01
C PHE A 706 1.57 54.20 -5.50
N ASP A 707 2.58 53.47 -5.97
CA ASP A 707 2.65 52.93 -7.32
C ASP A 707 1.56 51.86 -7.53
N PRO A 708 0.79 51.89 -8.65
CA PRO A 708 -0.14 50.81 -8.98
C PRO A 708 0.57 49.47 -9.21
N SER A 709 0.03 48.39 -8.66
CA SER A 709 0.56 47.02 -8.83
C SER A 709 -0.39 46.14 -9.66
N ALA A 710 -0.01 44.88 -9.91
CA ALA A 710 -0.87 43.87 -10.56
C ALA A 710 -1.57 44.36 -11.85
N LEU A 711 -0.81 45.02 -12.74
CA LEU A 711 -1.30 45.48 -14.04
C LEU A 711 -1.79 44.27 -14.87
N ALA A 712 -2.93 44.42 -15.54
CA ALA A 712 -3.48 43.44 -16.46
C ALA A 712 -4.31 44.10 -17.57
N ALA A 713 -4.52 43.38 -18.67
CA ALA A 713 -5.46 43.74 -19.73
C ALA A 713 -6.34 42.52 -20.06
N GLN A 714 -7.65 42.74 -20.17
CA GLN A 714 -8.67 41.70 -20.41
C GLN A 714 -9.69 42.19 -21.45
N ASN A 715 -10.64 41.33 -21.83
CA ASN A 715 -11.76 41.64 -22.73
C ASN A 715 -11.33 42.37 -24.03
N ALA A 716 -10.17 42.00 -24.58
CA ALA A 716 -9.67 42.58 -25.82
C ALA A 716 -10.69 42.37 -26.96
N THR A 717 -10.93 43.43 -27.73
CA THR A 717 -11.72 43.40 -28.96
C THR A 717 -10.85 43.84 -30.13
N MET A 718 -11.44 44.01 -31.31
CA MET A 718 -10.76 44.63 -32.45
C MET A 718 -10.36 46.10 -32.21
N THR A 719 -10.94 46.82 -31.24
CA THR A 719 -10.69 48.28 -31.08
C THR A 719 -10.66 48.75 -29.62
N SER A 720 -10.62 47.83 -28.65
CA SER A 720 -10.61 48.13 -27.22
C SER A 720 -9.96 47.03 -26.38
N ALA A 721 -9.61 47.34 -25.13
CA ALA A 721 -9.32 46.38 -24.07
C ALA A 721 -9.69 46.97 -22.70
N ASP A 722 -10.06 46.14 -21.75
CA ASP A 722 -10.28 46.54 -20.36
C ASP A 722 -8.95 46.44 -19.60
N LEU A 723 -8.38 47.58 -19.20
CA LEU A 723 -7.14 47.66 -18.43
C LEU A 723 -7.46 47.67 -16.93
N SER A 724 -6.68 46.98 -16.11
CA SER A 724 -6.86 46.93 -14.65
C SER A 724 -5.54 46.90 -13.89
N TRP A 725 -5.57 47.29 -12.63
CA TRP A 725 -4.44 47.32 -11.69
C TRP A 725 -4.95 47.31 -10.24
N THR A 726 -4.06 47.11 -9.27
CA THR A 726 -4.35 47.25 -7.83
C THR A 726 -3.75 48.57 -7.32
N SER A 727 -4.53 49.36 -6.57
CA SER A 727 -4.08 50.58 -5.89
C SER A 727 -5.14 51.07 -4.91
N SER A 728 -4.73 51.78 -3.86
CA SER A 728 -5.61 52.51 -2.93
C SER A 728 -6.10 53.86 -3.47
N ALA A 729 -5.45 54.39 -4.52
CA ALA A 729 -5.84 55.63 -5.15
C ALA A 729 -7.22 55.51 -5.86
N THR A 730 -7.90 56.63 -6.04
CA THR A 730 -9.23 56.70 -6.69
C THR A 730 -9.20 57.41 -8.05
N THR A 731 -8.04 57.92 -8.45
CA THR A 731 -7.81 58.64 -9.71
C THR A 731 -6.46 58.20 -10.28
N PHE A 732 -6.39 58.03 -11.60
CA PHE A 732 -5.24 57.49 -12.31
C PHE A 732 -4.96 58.27 -13.60
N ASN A 733 -3.73 58.20 -14.08
CA ASN A 733 -3.32 58.59 -15.42
C ASN A 733 -2.79 57.35 -16.15
N ILE A 734 -3.14 57.19 -17.42
CA ILE A 734 -2.71 56.07 -18.28
C ILE A 734 -1.97 56.67 -19.49
N GLU A 735 -0.86 56.08 -19.90
CA GLU A 735 -0.23 56.36 -21.20
C GLU A 735 -0.15 55.06 -22.01
N TYR A 736 -0.64 55.06 -23.25
CA TYR A 736 -0.63 53.87 -24.10
C TYR A 736 -0.12 54.15 -25.51
N GLY A 737 0.47 53.13 -26.14
CA GLY A 737 1.03 53.21 -27.48
C GLY A 737 1.23 51.82 -28.09
N ALA A 738 1.58 51.74 -29.36
CA ALA A 738 1.97 50.47 -29.97
C ALA A 738 3.19 49.89 -29.23
N SER A 739 3.32 48.57 -29.18
CA SER A 739 4.43 47.91 -28.45
C SER A 739 5.81 48.43 -28.87
N GLY A 740 6.69 48.66 -27.89
CA GLY A 740 7.99 49.30 -28.06
C GLY A 740 7.97 50.83 -28.09
N PHE A 741 6.85 51.49 -27.75
CA PHE A 741 6.83 52.96 -27.66
C PHE A 741 7.61 53.48 -26.46
N THR A 742 8.20 54.67 -26.59
CA THR A 742 8.91 55.32 -25.47
C THR A 742 7.91 56.05 -24.59
N GLN A 743 7.92 55.79 -23.28
CA GLN A 743 7.14 56.55 -22.30
C GLN A 743 7.34 58.08 -22.49
N GLY A 744 6.26 58.86 -22.43
CA GLY A 744 6.20 60.27 -22.79
C GLY A 744 5.99 60.56 -24.29
N THR A 745 5.78 59.53 -25.13
CA THR A 745 5.47 59.65 -26.57
C THR A 745 4.15 59.01 -27.00
N GLY A 746 3.44 58.36 -26.07
CA GLY A 746 2.16 57.70 -26.30
C GLY A 746 0.96 58.65 -26.23
N THR A 747 -0.23 58.05 -26.14
CA THR A 747 -1.49 58.76 -25.93
C THR A 747 -1.84 58.72 -24.44
N ALA A 748 -1.95 59.89 -23.81
CA ALA A 748 -2.27 60.02 -22.39
C ALA A 748 -3.79 60.16 -22.13
N VAL A 749 -4.28 59.46 -21.12
CA VAL A 749 -5.64 59.55 -20.57
C VAL A 749 -5.54 59.87 -19.09
N ASN A 750 -5.90 61.09 -18.71
CA ASN A 750 -5.71 61.59 -17.34
C ASN A 750 -7.03 61.68 -16.58
N GLY A 751 -6.98 61.51 -15.25
CA GLY A 751 -8.16 61.63 -14.39
C GLY A 751 -9.13 60.44 -14.48
N VAL A 752 -8.61 59.23 -14.75
CA VAL A 752 -9.38 57.98 -14.83
C VAL A 752 -9.80 57.56 -13.42
N THR A 753 -11.10 57.46 -13.18
CA THR A 753 -11.68 57.01 -11.88
C THR A 753 -12.41 55.66 -11.99
N ALA A 754 -12.12 54.89 -13.04
CA ALA A 754 -12.69 53.58 -13.29
C ALA A 754 -11.56 52.54 -13.37
N ASN A 755 -11.75 51.41 -12.70
CA ASN A 755 -10.82 50.29 -12.68
C ASN A 755 -11.67 49.01 -12.52
N PRO A 756 -11.76 48.13 -13.54
CA PRO A 756 -11.13 48.24 -14.86
C PRO A 756 -11.57 49.46 -15.67
N TYR A 757 -10.70 49.89 -16.59
CA TYR A 757 -10.91 50.98 -17.54
C TYR A 757 -10.94 50.44 -18.98
N THR A 758 -12.08 50.57 -19.66
CA THR A 758 -12.21 50.23 -21.08
C THR A 758 -11.50 51.26 -21.96
N LEU A 759 -10.23 50.99 -22.31
CA LEU A 759 -9.50 51.74 -23.31
C LEU A 759 -10.06 51.40 -24.70
N SER A 760 -10.33 52.41 -25.53
CA SER A 760 -11.01 52.25 -26.82
C SER A 760 -10.48 53.19 -27.90
N GLY A 761 -10.79 52.88 -29.16
CA GLY A 761 -10.22 53.58 -30.33
C GLY A 761 -8.85 53.02 -30.75
N LEU A 762 -8.54 51.79 -30.33
CA LEU A 762 -7.35 51.06 -30.74
C LEU A 762 -7.47 50.57 -32.19
N THR A 763 -6.34 50.32 -32.83
CA THR A 763 -6.26 49.71 -34.17
C THR A 763 -6.34 48.20 -34.05
N SER A 764 -7.20 47.56 -34.83
CA SER A 764 -7.33 46.10 -34.90
C SER A 764 -6.05 45.42 -35.36
N ALA A 765 -5.79 44.22 -34.86
CA ALA A 765 -4.54 43.51 -35.13
C ALA A 765 -3.31 44.41 -34.90
N THR A 766 -3.16 44.95 -33.69
CA THR A 766 -1.99 45.73 -33.28
C THR A 766 -1.60 45.37 -31.83
N PRO A 767 -0.31 45.08 -31.56
CA PRO A 767 0.20 44.95 -30.19
C PRO A 767 0.38 46.35 -29.57
N TYR A 768 -0.04 46.49 -28.32
CA TYR A 768 -0.02 47.71 -27.54
C TYR A 768 0.72 47.50 -26.22
N GLU A 769 1.22 48.59 -25.66
CA GLU A 769 1.69 48.68 -24.29
C GLU A 769 0.95 49.81 -23.57
N PHE A 770 0.80 49.69 -22.26
CA PHE A 770 0.40 50.81 -21.41
C PHE A 770 1.28 50.96 -20.17
N TYR A 771 1.34 52.19 -19.67
CA TYR A 771 1.80 52.55 -18.34
C TYR A 771 0.63 53.15 -17.56
N VAL A 772 0.62 52.97 -16.24
CA VAL A 772 -0.36 53.61 -15.34
C VAL A 772 0.34 54.26 -14.14
N GLN A 773 -0.20 55.39 -13.69
CA GLN A 773 0.27 56.18 -12.57
C GLN A 773 -0.93 56.57 -11.70
N ALA A 774 -0.80 56.48 -10.39
CA ALA A 774 -1.82 56.97 -9.46
C ALA A 774 -1.73 58.49 -9.29
N ASP A 775 -2.89 59.15 -9.18
CA ASP A 775 -3.04 60.52 -8.72
C ASP A 775 -3.77 60.50 -7.37
N CYS A 776 -3.00 60.72 -6.30
CA CYS A 776 -3.51 60.75 -4.94
C CYS A 776 -4.00 62.15 -4.52
N GLY A 777 -4.15 63.07 -5.49
CA GLY A 777 -4.60 64.43 -5.29
C GLY A 777 -3.50 65.37 -4.81
N SER A 778 -3.83 66.66 -4.73
CA SER A 778 -2.91 67.76 -4.36
C SER A 778 -1.64 67.90 -5.22
N GLY A 779 -1.52 67.14 -6.32
CA GLY A 779 -0.31 67.05 -7.15
C GLY A 779 0.65 65.91 -6.76
N ASN A 780 0.26 65.03 -5.83
CA ASN A 780 1.00 63.82 -5.51
C ASN A 780 0.69 62.73 -6.54
N LEU A 781 1.65 62.50 -7.44
CA LEU A 781 1.61 61.42 -8.42
C LEU A 781 2.61 60.33 -8.02
N SER A 782 2.27 59.07 -8.31
CA SER A 782 3.18 57.93 -8.15
C SER A 782 4.27 57.90 -9.24
N ALA A 783 5.12 56.88 -9.29
CA ALA A 783 5.85 56.55 -10.51
C ALA A 783 4.90 56.02 -11.59
N TRP A 784 5.34 56.05 -12.85
CA TRP A 784 4.66 55.36 -13.96
C TRP A 784 5.07 53.89 -13.95
N VAL A 785 4.11 52.99 -13.76
CA VAL A 785 4.33 51.53 -13.74
C VAL A 785 3.99 50.94 -15.10
N GLY A 786 4.86 50.10 -15.64
CA GLY A 786 4.77 49.50 -16.97
C GLY A 786 6.16 49.38 -17.63
N PRO A 787 6.25 49.01 -18.93
CA PRO A 787 5.12 48.79 -19.83
C PRO A 787 4.43 47.45 -19.56
N PHE A 788 3.10 47.43 -19.55
CA PHE A 788 2.33 46.19 -19.64
C PHE A 788 1.87 45.97 -21.08
N ALA A 789 2.28 44.85 -21.68
CA ALA A 789 1.97 44.51 -23.07
C ALA A 789 0.61 43.80 -23.22
N PHE A 790 -0.14 44.14 -24.26
CA PHE A 790 -1.41 43.51 -24.63
C PHE A 790 -1.65 43.63 -26.15
N GLY A 791 -2.75 43.07 -26.66
CA GLY A 791 -3.08 43.19 -28.09
C GLY A 791 -4.58 43.28 -28.35
N THR A 792 -4.96 44.00 -29.39
CA THR A 792 -6.32 43.93 -29.96
C THR A 792 -6.48 42.67 -30.79
N LEU A 793 -7.69 42.09 -30.82
CA LEU A 793 -8.01 40.98 -31.71
C LEU A 793 -7.96 41.39 -33.20
N SER A 794 -7.78 40.40 -34.08
CA SER A 794 -7.93 40.59 -35.54
C SER A 794 -9.40 40.57 -35.99
N CYS A 795 -10.22 39.74 -35.36
CA CYS A 795 -11.68 39.65 -35.50
C CYS A 795 -12.29 39.23 -34.15
N LEU A 796 -13.63 39.20 -34.01
CA LEU A 796 -14.23 38.62 -32.80
C LEU A 796 -14.10 37.09 -32.82
N VAL A 797 -14.06 36.45 -31.64
CA VAL A 797 -14.01 34.98 -31.53
C VAL A 797 -15.23 34.30 -32.20
N ILE A 798 -16.38 34.99 -32.25
CA ILE A 798 -17.58 34.51 -32.96
C ILE A 798 -17.48 34.56 -34.50
N ASP A 799 -16.48 35.26 -35.04
CA ASP A 799 -16.19 35.41 -36.47
C ASP A 799 -14.97 34.55 -36.88
N GLN A 800 -14.45 33.71 -35.97
CA GLN A 800 -13.38 32.76 -36.21
C GLN A 800 -13.95 31.39 -36.62
N CYS A 801 -13.10 30.58 -37.24
CA CYS A 801 -13.36 29.18 -37.54
C CYS A 801 -12.19 28.28 -37.13
N ASP A 802 -12.54 27.06 -36.74
CA ASP A 802 -11.62 26.11 -36.13
C ASP A 802 -10.86 25.29 -37.18
N TYR A 803 -9.58 25.58 -37.36
CA TYR A 803 -8.65 24.72 -38.08
C TYR A 803 -8.14 23.62 -37.13
N THR A 804 -7.94 22.41 -37.65
CA THR A 804 -7.45 21.26 -36.87
C THR A 804 -6.03 20.91 -37.30
N LEU A 805 -5.10 20.90 -36.34
CA LEU A 805 -3.71 20.53 -36.54
C LEU A 805 -3.45 19.18 -35.84
N ASP A 806 -3.35 18.11 -36.62
CA ASP A 806 -2.98 16.78 -36.16
C ASP A 806 -1.44 16.65 -36.23
N MET A 807 -0.79 16.27 -35.12
CA MET A 807 0.67 16.28 -34.95
C MET A 807 1.13 14.91 -34.46
N THR A 808 2.11 14.34 -35.13
CA THR A 808 2.66 13.00 -34.88
C THR A 808 4.18 13.02 -34.73
N ASP A 809 4.67 12.09 -33.91
CA ASP A 809 6.07 11.78 -33.66
C ASP A 809 6.30 10.29 -33.97
N SER A 810 7.32 9.98 -34.76
CA SER A 810 7.67 8.62 -35.17
C SER A 810 8.52 7.84 -34.13
N TYR A 811 9.15 8.50 -33.15
CA TYR A 811 10.09 7.86 -32.23
C TYR A 811 9.59 7.58 -30.82
N GLY A 812 8.67 8.40 -30.29
CA GLY A 812 8.00 8.10 -29.01
C GLY A 812 8.33 9.07 -27.87
N ASP A 813 9.06 10.14 -28.13
CA ASP A 813 9.70 11.02 -27.13
C ASP A 813 9.38 12.52 -27.28
N THR A 814 8.34 12.85 -28.06
CA THR A 814 7.85 14.22 -28.38
C THR A 814 8.74 14.95 -29.38
N TRP A 815 8.26 16.09 -29.90
CA TRP A 815 8.98 16.91 -30.90
C TRP A 815 10.29 17.56 -30.41
N ASN A 816 10.83 17.19 -29.24
CA ASN A 816 12.19 17.52 -28.82
C ASN A 816 12.53 19.03 -28.89
N GLY A 817 11.54 19.89 -28.59
CA GLY A 817 11.63 21.35 -28.63
C GLY A 817 11.26 22.02 -29.97
N ALA A 818 10.86 21.26 -30.98
CA ALA A 818 10.34 21.79 -32.24
C ALA A 818 8.90 22.30 -32.11
N GLY A 819 8.46 23.14 -33.03
CA GLY A 819 7.10 23.66 -33.03
C GLY A 819 6.69 24.47 -34.25
N ILE A 820 5.39 24.68 -34.38
CA ILE A 820 4.75 25.46 -35.44
C ILE A 820 4.15 26.73 -34.81
N THR A 821 4.70 27.89 -35.15
CA THR A 821 4.11 29.19 -34.81
C THR A 821 3.15 29.61 -35.91
N VAL A 822 1.89 29.85 -35.56
CA VAL A 822 0.85 30.27 -36.50
C VAL A 822 0.72 31.80 -36.47
N MET A 823 1.03 32.44 -37.58
CA MET A 823 0.98 33.89 -37.72
C MET A 823 -0.22 34.32 -38.59
N GLN A 824 -1.14 35.11 -38.04
CA GLN A 824 -2.28 35.69 -38.76
C GLN A 824 -2.03 37.17 -39.01
N ASN A 825 -1.99 37.59 -40.28
CA ASN A 825 -1.72 38.95 -40.72
C ASN A 825 -0.43 39.58 -40.14
N GLY A 826 0.53 38.75 -39.71
CA GLY A 826 1.79 39.15 -39.08
C GLY A 826 1.81 39.14 -37.55
N ILE A 827 0.76 38.62 -36.89
CA ILE A 827 0.68 38.47 -35.43
C ILE A 827 0.58 36.99 -35.06
N GLU A 828 1.29 36.56 -34.01
CA GLU A 828 1.18 35.21 -33.48
C GLU A 828 -0.23 34.94 -32.91
N VAL A 829 -0.87 33.88 -33.40
CA VAL A 829 -2.11 33.30 -32.85
C VAL A 829 -1.76 32.31 -31.73
N GLY A 830 -0.65 31.59 -31.90
CA GLY A 830 -0.06 30.68 -30.91
C GLY A 830 1.04 29.82 -31.54
N THR A 831 1.80 29.16 -30.67
CA THR A 831 2.82 28.17 -31.04
C THR A 831 2.42 26.78 -30.53
N TYR A 832 2.55 25.77 -31.39
CA TYR A 832 2.04 24.42 -31.18
C TYR A 832 3.17 23.38 -31.30
N THR A 833 3.13 22.34 -30.46
CA THR A 833 4.12 21.25 -30.42
C THR A 833 3.44 19.95 -29.98
N GLU A 834 4.02 18.80 -30.33
CA GLU A 834 3.64 17.52 -29.74
C GLU A 834 4.06 17.50 -28.25
N SER A 835 3.17 17.04 -27.37
CA SER A 835 3.38 17.07 -25.90
C SER A 835 2.95 15.79 -25.18
N THR A 836 2.77 14.70 -25.92
CA THR A 836 2.20 13.42 -25.44
C THR A 836 3.03 12.19 -25.83
N GLY A 837 4.07 12.38 -26.64
CA GLY A 837 5.07 11.40 -27.01
C GLY A 837 4.75 10.58 -28.24
N SER A 838 3.67 10.84 -29.00
CA SER A 838 3.39 10.07 -30.24
C SER A 838 2.38 10.75 -31.15
N ASN A 839 1.28 11.25 -30.58
CA ASN A 839 0.27 11.97 -31.36
C ASN A 839 -0.58 12.91 -30.50
N SER A 840 -0.78 14.14 -30.98
CA SER A 840 -1.61 15.17 -30.35
C SER A 840 -2.37 15.97 -31.39
N VAL A 841 -3.54 16.50 -31.02
CA VAL A 841 -4.39 17.29 -31.91
C VAL A 841 -4.68 18.64 -31.27
N ALA A 842 -4.40 19.71 -32.00
CA ALA A 842 -4.67 21.09 -31.60
C ALA A 842 -5.76 21.73 -32.47
N THR A 843 -6.43 22.73 -31.91
CA THR A 843 -7.42 23.56 -32.61
C THR A 843 -6.94 25.00 -32.69
N ILE A 844 -7.09 25.62 -33.85
CA ILE A 844 -6.57 26.95 -34.18
C ILE A 844 -7.74 27.81 -34.67
N GLY A 845 -8.20 28.75 -33.85
CA GLY A 845 -9.25 29.70 -34.22
C GLY A 845 -8.69 30.79 -35.14
N LEU A 846 -9.06 30.79 -36.41
CA LEU A 846 -8.59 31.75 -37.41
C LEU A 846 -9.75 32.62 -37.93
N CYS A 847 -9.47 33.89 -38.18
CA CYS A 847 -10.42 34.86 -38.74
C CYS A 847 -10.64 34.60 -40.24
N ASP A 848 -11.84 34.85 -40.76
CA ASP A 848 -12.13 34.70 -42.18
C ASP A 848 -11.23 35.59 -43.07
N ALA A 849 -10.98 35.13 -44.31
CA ALA A 849 -10.25 35.82 -45.37
C ALA A 849 -8.89 36.44 -44.97
N SER A 850 -8.21 35.90 -43.94
CA SER A 850 -6.97 36.44 -43.38
C SER A 850 -5.73 35.73 -43.94
N ASN A 851 -4.60 36.44 -44.02
CA ASN A 851 -3.35 35.87 -44.50
C ASN A 851 -2.65 35.12 -43.37
N ILE A 852 -2.58 33.80 -43.47
CA ILE A 852 -1.99 32.91 -42.47
C ILE A 852 -0.61 32.45 -42.95
N GLN A 853 0.38 32.51 -42.07
CA GLN A 853 1.74 32.03 -42.31
C GLN A 853 2.10 31.01 -41.23
N LEU A 854 2.67 29.87 -41.62
CA LEU A 854 3.19 28.89 -40.68
C LEU A 854 4.71 29.05 -40.62
N VAL A 855 5.24 29.29 -39.42
CA VAL A 855 6.67 29.38 -39.14
C VAL A 855 7.09 28.11 -38.41
N TRP A 856 8.24 27.54 -38.79
CA TRP A 856 8.83 26.38 -38.13
C TRP A 856 9.93 26.81 -37.16
N THR A 857 9.91 26.25 -35.96
CA THR A 857 10.99 26.31 -34.98
C THR A 857 11.59 24.92 -34.85
N ALA A 858 12.91 24.79 -35.03
CA ALA A 858 13.57 23.48 -35.04
C ALA A 858 13.98 23.01 -33.63
N GLY A 859 13.57 21.79 -33.29
CA GLY A 859 14.01 21.07 -32.09
C GLY A 859 15.27 20.24 -32.31
N GLY A 860 15.50 19.25 -31.43
CA GLY A 860 16.66 18.35 -31.49
C GLY A 860 16.72 17.49 -32.75
N PHE A 861 15.56 17.00 -33.23
CA PHE A 861 15.45 16.06 -34.34
C PHE A 861 14.25 16.41 -35.24
N PRO A 862 14.30 17.52 -36.01
CA PRO A 862 13.14 18.00 -36.78
C PRO A 862 12.64 17.03 -37.85
N ASP A 863 13.44 16.03 -38.24
CA ASP A 863 13.11 15.06 -39.28
C ASP A 863 12.06 14.01 -38.83
N GLU A 864 11.83 13.82 -37.52
CA GLU A 864 10.80 12.90 -36.98
C GLU A 864 9.41 13.56 -36.83
N CYS A 865 9.36 14.90 -36.98
CA CYS A 865 8.18 15.70 -36.74
C CYS A 865 7.27 15.69 -37.97
N SER A 866 6.05 15.16 -37.83
CA SER A 866 5.07 15.07 -38.92
C SER A 866 3.71 15.62 -38.51
N PHE A 867 2.98 16.28 -39.41
CA PHE A 867 1.70 16.90 -39.08
C PHE A 867 0.80 17.13 -40.29
N THR A 868 -0.50 17.28 -40.04
CA THR A 868 -1.51 17.67 -41.03
C THR A 868 -2.40 18.78 -40.50
N LEU A 869 -2.39 19.92 -41.19
CA LEU A 869 -3.32 21.02 -40.95
C LEU A 869 -4.55 20.86 -41.85
N THR A 870 -5.74 20.87 -41.25
CA THR A 870 -7.04 20.67 -41.89
C THR A 870 -7.94 21.87 -41.64
N ASP A 871 -8.72 22.28 -42.64
CA ASP A 871 -9.68 23.38 -42.56
C ASP A 871 -10.99 22.98 -41.81
N PRO A 872 -11.86 23.95 -41.48
CA PRO A 872 -13.12 23.70 -40.77
C PRO A 872 -14.13 22.82 -41.53
N PHE A 873 -13.84 22.45 -42.78
CA PHE A 873 -14.68 21.67 -43.67
C PHE A 873 -14.10 20.27 -43.96
N GLY A 874 -12.95 19.94 -43.38
CA GLY A 874 -12.25 18.66 -43.57
C GLY A 874 -11.27 18.63 -44.75
N THR A 875 -10.92 19.79 -45.32
CA THR A 875 -9.95 19.89 -46.41
C THR A 875 -8.53 20.01 -45.84
N VAL A 876 -7.60 19.16 -46.27
CA VAL A 876 -6.18 19.30 -45.89
C VAL A 876 -5.60 20.56 -46.55
N VAL A 877 -5.05 21.45 -45.72
CA VAL A 877 -4.34 22.67 -46.11
C VAL A 877 -2.87 22.35 -46.44
N ILE A 878 -2.23 21.58 -45.56
CA ILE A 878 -0.86 21.09 -45.73
C ILE A 878 -0.65 19.83 -44.87
N THR A 879 0.08 18.86 -45.41
CA THR A 879 0.70 17.76 -44.67
C THR A 879 2.20 17.87 -44.80
N VAL A 880 2.92 17.73 -43.68
CA VAL A 880 4.36 17.50 -43.62
C VAL A 880 4.57 16.08 -43.12
N ALA A 881 5.18 15.24 -43.96
CA ALA A 881 5.38 13.82 -43.68
C ALA A 881 6.68 13.57 -42.89
N ASP A 882 6.76 12.42 -42.24
CA ASP A 882 7.98 11.93 -41.59
C ASP A 882 9.19 11.94 -42.56
N GLY A 883 10.37 12.32 -42.08
CA GLY A 883 11.58 12.56 -42.86
C GLY A 883 11.64 13.91 -43.59
N SER A 884 10.75 14.86 -43.30
CA SER A 884 10.73 16.19 -43.94
C SER A 884 11.66 17.20 -43.28
N THR A 885 12.75 17.56 -43.97
CA THR A 885 13.73 18.55 -43.50
C THR A 885 13.21 20.00 -43.57
N LEU A 886 12.46 20.44 -42.55
CA LEU A 886 12.12 21.85 -42.33
C LEU A 886 13.29 22.62 -41.69
N THR A 887 13.42 23.92 -42.01
CA THR A 887 14.52 24.77 -41.52
C THR A 887 14.03 25.83 -40.56
N ASP A 888 14.84 26.09 -39.52
CA ASP A 888 14.50 26.95 -38.38
C ASP A 888 14.16 28.40 -38.77
N ALA A 889 13.27 29.01 -37.98
CA ALA A 889 12.80 30.40 -38.04
C ALA A 889 12.24 30.87 -39.41
N ASN A 890 11.88 29.95 -40.32
CA ASN A 890 11.36 30.27 -41.64
C ASN A 890 9.84 30.09 -41.74
N VAL A 891 9.19 31.01 -42.46
CA VAL A 891 7.83 30.79 -42.99
C VAL A 891 7.92 29.73 -44.08
N PHE A 892 7.45 28.51 -43.79
CA PHE A 892 7.50 27.39 -44.73
C PHE A 892 6.20 27.23 -45.54
N HIS A 893 5.08 27.75 -45.02
CA HIS A 893 3.78 27.70 -45.69
C HIS A 893 3.00 29.01 -45.49
N THR A 894 2.13 29.36 -46.44
CA THR A 894 1.26 30.54 -46.37
C THR A 894 -0.03 30.28 -47.15
N PHE A 895 -1.18 30.58 -46.53
CA PHE A 895 -2.50 30.39 -47.12
C PHE A 895 -3.45 31.53 -46.71
N THR A 896 -4.67 31.53 -47.24
CA THR A 896 -5.75 32.43 -46.80
C THR A 896 -6.81 31.59 -46.08
N SER A 897 -7.15 31.97 -44.86
CA SER A 897 -8.20 31.30 -44.08
C SER A 897 -9.58 31.50 -44.70
N ALA A 898 -10.47 30.53 -44.52
CA ALA A 898 -11.83 30.52 -45.04
C ALA A 898 -12.80 29.95 -44.00
N CYS A 899 -13.69 30.79 -43.49
CA CYS A 899 -14.69 30.41 -42.48
C CYS A 899 -16.10 30.24 -43.05
N THR A 900 -16.32 30.59 -44.32
CA THR A 900 -17.54 30.23 -45.05
C THR A 900 -17.33 28.96 -45.88
N PRO A 901 -18.23 27.95 -45.84
CA PRO A 901 -18.14 26.79 -46.72
C PRO A 901 -18.06 27.21 -48.21
N PRO A 902 -17.30 26.48 -49.05
CA PRO A 902 -17.19 26.80 -50.48
C PRO A 902 -18.57 26.89 -51.16
N ALA A 903 -18.79 27.94 -51.95
CA ALA A 903 -20.07 28.15 -52.66
C ALA A 903 -20.41 27.04 -53.67
N CYS A 904 -19.43 26.22 -54.04
CA CYS A 904 -19.60 24.94 -54.71
C CYS A 904 -18.54 23.96 -54.17
N PRO A 905 -18.85 23.10 -53.18
CA PRO A 905 -17.89 22.16 -52.60
C PRO A 905 -17.51 21.05 -53.58
N ALA A 906 -16.28 20.52 -53.44
CA ALA A 906 -15.82 19.40 -54.25
C ALA A 906 -16.60 18.11 -53.94
N VAL A 907 -16.76 17.25 -54.94
CA VAL A 907 -17.30 15.90 -54.74
C VAL A 907 -16.24 14.98 -54.13
N THR A 908 -16.67 13.97 -53.37
CA THR A 908 -15.78 13.03 -52.67
C THR A 908 -16.12 11.58 -53.01
N ASN A 909 -15.34 10.61 -52.52
CA ASN A 909 -15.62 9.17 -52.64
C ASN A 909 -15.92 8.71 -54.08
N LEU A 910 -15.07 9.09 -55.05
CA LEU A 910 -15.17 8.61 -56.43
C LEU A 910 -15.07 7.08 -56.46
N SER A 911 -15.86 6.44 -57.31
CA SER A 911 -15.75 5.00 -57.59
C SER A 911 -16.27 4.61 -58.98
N ALA A 912 -15.89 3.43 -59.44
CA ALA A 912 -16.43 2.80 -60.65
C ALA A 912 -16.99 1.41 -60.33
N GLY A 913 -18.21 1.13 -60.77
CA GLY A 913 -18.92 -0.13 -60.59
C GLY A 913 -19.55 -0.64 -61.89
N THR A 914 -20.00 -1.90 -61.89
CA THR A 914 -20.61 -2.60 -63.06
C THR A 914 -19.81 -2.33 -64.35
N ILE A 915 -18.51 -2.60 -64.29
CA ILE A 915 -17.60 -2.41 -65.41
C ILE A 915 -17.84 -3.51 -66.44
N THR A 916 -17.82 -3.15 -67.71
CA THR A 916 -17.95 -4.05 -68.86
C THR A 916 -16.75 -3.89 -69.80
N THR A 917 -16.78 -4.57 -70.94
CA THR A 917 -15.82 -4.38 -72.04
C THR A 917 -15.88 -3.00 -72.69
N THR A 918 -16.94 -2.20 -72.49
CA THR A 918 -17.13 -0.91 -73.18
C THR A 918 -17.78 0.20 -72.35
N SER A 919 -17.99 -0.02 -71.04
CA SER A 919 -18.66 0.93 -70.14
C SER A 919 -18.26 0.73 -68.68
N ALA A 920 -18.46 1.76 -67.86
CA ALA A 920 -18.46 1.68 -66.40
C ALA A 920 -19.53 2.61 -65.81
N ILE A 921 -20.08 2.25 -64.65
CA ILE A 921 -20.96 3.13 -63.89
C ILE A 921 -20.08 3.88 -62.89
N LEU A 922 -19.83 5.15 -63.16
CA LEU A 922 -19.09 6.04 -62.27
C LEU A 922 -20.03 6.58 -61.19
N SER A 923 -19.53 6.79 -59.97
CA SER A 923 -20.28 7.44 -58.89
C SER A 923 -19.35 8.23 -57.97
N TRP A 924 -19.95 9.13 -57.19
CA TRP A 924 -19.28 9.95 -56.19
C TRP A 924 -20.27 10.31 -55.08
N THR A 925 -19.79 10.94 -54.02
CA THR A 925 -20.62 11.65 -53.03
C THR A 925 -20.70 13.13 -53.43
N ASN A 926 -21.91 13.68 -53.48
CA ASN A 926 -22.12 15.10 -53.78
C ASN A 926 -21.42 16.00 -52.75
N GLY A 927 -20.88 17.14 -53.19
CA GLY A 927 -20.24 18.11 -52.30
C GLY A 927 -21.24 18.95 -51.50
N GLY A 928 -22.44 19.17 -52.04
CA GLY A 928 -23.52 19.90 -51.40
C GLY A 928 -24.88 19.63 -52.07
N SER A 929 -25.55 20.69 -52.51
CA SER A 929 -26.88 20.65 -53.14
C SER A 929 -26.85 20.75 -54.66
N GLU A 930 -25.71 20.49 -55.29
CA GLU A 930 -25.56 20.55 -56.74
C GLU A 930 -26.38 19.45 -57.46
N THR A 931 -26.73 19.74 -58.72
CA THR A 931 -27.50 18.80 -59.58
C THR A 931 -26.84 18.60 -60.95
N ALA A 932 -25.63 19.12 -61.12
CA ALA A 932 -24.81 19.01 -62.33
C ALA A 932 -23.34 18.88 -61.94
N TRP A 933 -22.59 18.15 -62.77
CA TRP A 933 -21.16 17.92 -62.63
C TRP A 933 -20.49 17.91 -64.01
N ASN A 934 -19.20 18.19 -64.05
CA ASN A 934 -18.34 17.89 -65.17
C ASN A 934 -17.51 16.65 -64.81
N VAL A 935 -17.43 15.69 -65.73
CA VAL A 935 -16.55 14.52 -65.63
C VAL A 935 -15.51 14.63 -66.72
N GLU A 936 -14.23 14.51 -66.39
CA GLU A 936 -13.14 14.40 -67.37
C GLU A 936 -12.57 12.99 -67.31
N TYR A 937 -12.45 12.29 -68.45
CA TYR A 937 -11.92 10.93 -68.50
C TYR A 937 -10.95 10.71 -69.67
N GLY A 938 -10.01 9.80 -69.49
CA GLY A 938 -8.99 9.48 -70.48
C GLY A 938 -8.30 8.15 -70.16
N ILE A 939 -7.44 7.66 -71.06
CA ILE A 939 -6.59 6.49 -70.78
C ILE A 939 -5.73 6.82 -69.55
N SER A 940 -5.56 5.85 -68.65
CA SER A 940 -4.88 6.07 -67.37
C SER A 940 -3.46 6.63 -67.56
N GLY A 941 -3.08 7.60 -66.73
CA GLY A 941 -1.86 8.40 -66.86
C GLY A 941 -1.98 9.66 -67.73
N TYR A 942 -3.19 10.03 -68.20
CA TYR A 942 -3.37 11.29 -68.94
C TYR A 942 -3.29 12.53 -68.03
N THR A 943 -2.88 13.66 -68.60
CA THR A 943 -2.83 14.94 -67.89
C THR A 943 -4.22 15.58 -67.80
N GLN A 944 -4.67 15.91 -66.59
CA GLN A 944 -5.92 16.66 -66.37
C GLN A 944 -5.98 17.93 -67.25
N GLY A 945 -7.11 18.18 -67.89
CA GLY A 945 -7.28 19.21 -68.92
C GLY A 945 -6.95 18.77 -70.36
N THR A 946 -6.49 17.52 -70.59
CA THR A 946 -6.28 16.95 -71.93
C THR A 946 -7.15 15.71 -72.22
N GLY A 947 -8.11 15.39 -71.34
CA GLY A 947 -9.03 14.26 -71.48
C GLY A 947 -10.29 14.61 -72.26
N THR A 948 -11.26 13.70 -72.21
CA THR A 948 -12.61 13.91 -72.75
C THR A 948 -13.52 14.42 -71.63
N THR A 949 -13.94 15.68 -71.71
CA THR A 949 -14.89 16.27 -70.75
C THR A 949 -16.34 16.02 -71.17
N VAL A 950 -17.20 15.63 -70.22
CA VAL A 950 -18.65 15.52 -70.39
C VAL A 950 -19.39 16.15 -69.21
N ALA A 951 -20.37 17.01 -69.50
CA ALA A 951 -21.27 17.56 -68.49
C ALA A 951 -22.42 16.57 -68.23
N VAL A 952 -22.71 16.30 -66.95
CA VAL A 952 -23.66 15.26 -66.50
C VAL A 952 -24.60 15.80 -65.42
N THR A 953 -25.84 15.33 -65.40
CA THR A 953 -26.87 15.73 -64.42
C THR A 953 -27.44 14.52 -63.68
N SER A 954 -26.60 13.50 -63.46
CA SER A 954 -26.96 12.24 -62.84
C SER A 954 -25.74 11.64 -62.14
N ASN A 955 -25.91 11.29 -60.87
CA ASN A 955 -24.96 10.52 -60.07
C ASN A 955 -25.75 9.32 -59.49
N PRO A 956 -25.39 8.06 -59.77
CA PRO A 956 -24.29 7.62 -60.63
C PRO A 956 -24.48 7.96 -62.13
N TYR A 957 -23.38 7.91 -62.88
CA TYR A 957 -23.30 8.19 -64.32
C TYR A 957 -22.72 6.99 -65.09
N THR A 958 -23.43 6.52 -66.11
CA THR A 958 -22.91 5.45 -66.99
C THR A 958 -22.04 6.02 -68.09
N LEU A 959 -20.72 5.93 -67.91
CA LEU A 959 -19.73 6.21 -68.95
C LEU A 959 -19.70 5.03 -69.95
N SER A 960 -19.73 5.32 -71.26
CA SER A 960 -19.85 4.31 -72.32
C SER A 960 -19.08 4.70 -73.58
N GLY A 961 -18.80 3.71 -74.44
CA GLY A 961 -17.94 3.89 -75.61
C GLY A 961 -16.45 3.75 -75.29
N LEU A 962 -16.13 3.10 -74.17
CA LEU A 962 -14.76 2.78 -73.77
C LEU A 962 -14.21 1.63 -74.62
N THR A 963 -12.88 1.56 -74.75
CA THR A 963 -12.18 0.42 -75.33
C THR A 963 -12.05 -0.70 -74.30
N SER A 964 -12.15 -1.96 -74.71
CA SER A 964 -11.98 -3.13 -73.83
C SER A 964 -10.53 -3.31 -73.39
N SER A 965 -10.30 -4.02 -72.29
CA SER A 965 -8.95 -4.33 -71.80
C SER A 965 -8.07 -3.08 -71.58
N THR A 966 -8.68 -1.94 -71.24
CA THR A 966 -8.03 -0.62 -71.20
C THR A 966 -8.26 0.06 -69.86
N SER A 967 -7.18 0.55 -69.23
CA SER A 967 -7.25 1.36 -68.02
C SER A 967 -7.61 2.82 -68.34
N TYR A 968 -8.54 3.37 -67.58
CA TYR A 968 -9.02 4.74 -67.66
C TYR A 968 -8.90 5.43 -66.30
N ASP A 969 -8.50 6.70 -66.31
CA ASP A 969 -8.67 7.60 -65.16
C ASP A 969 -9.87 8.51 -65.40
N PHE A 970 -10.55 8.92 -64.32
CA PHE A 970 -11.51 10.03 -64.37
C PHE A 970 -11.38 11.00 -63.20
N TYR A 971 -11.77 12.25 -63.46
CA TYR A 971 -11.93 13.31 -62.47
C TYR A 971 -13.37 13.83 -62.51
N VAL A 972 -13.87 14.38 -61.39
CA VAL A 972 -15.21 14.98 -61.30
C VAL A 972 -15.17 16.32 -60.59
N GLN A 973 -15.96 17.26 -61.08
CA GLN A 973 -16.15 18.60 -60.53
C GLN A 973 -17.65 18.91 -60.46
N ALA A 974 -18.14 19.44 -59.34
CA ALA A 974 -19.50 19.97 -59.22
C ALA A 974 -19.65 21.29 -59.98
N ASP A 975 -20.84 21.49 -60.58
CA ASP A 975 -21.27 22.74 -61.17
C ASP A 975 -22.54 23.22 -60.47
N CYS A 976 -22.41 24.33 -59.73
CA CYS A 976 -23.48 24.89 -58.91
C CYS A 976 -24.27 25.99 -59.63
N GLY A 977 -24.23 26.03 -60.98
CA GLY A 977 -25.02 26.97 -61.80
C GLY A 977 -24.48 28.40 -61.80
N GLY A 978 -23.19 28.58 -61.48
CA GLY A 978 -22.55 29.89 -61.40
C GLY A 978 -21.11 29.87 -60.83
N SER A 979 -20.72 28.77 -60.18
CA SER A 979 -19.34 28.47 -59.77
C SER A 979 -19.09 26.96 -59.87
N GLN A 980 -17.81 26.57 -59.92
CA GLN A 980 -17.34 25.20 -60.13
C GLN A 980 -16.26 24.83 -59.09
N SER A 981 -16.20 23.55 -58.71
CA SER A 981 -15.76 23.15 -57.36
C SER A 981 -14.32 22.70 -57.14
N THR A 982 -13.36 23.03 -58.01
CA THR A 982 -12.11 22.23 -58.20
C THR A 982 -12.40 20.79 -58.68
N TRP A 983 -11.38 19.99 -59.01
CA TRP A 983 -11.53 18.65 -59.56
C TRP A 983 -11.07 17.59 -58.56
N ALA A 984 -11.95 16.66 -58.21
CA ALA A 984 -11.62 15.47 -57.44
C ALA A 984 -11.19 14.33 -58.38
N GLY A 985 -10.09 13.65 -58.05
CA GLY A 985 -9.50 12.55 -58.84
C GLY A 985 -7.97 12.63 -58.91
N PRO A 986 -7.30 11.76 -59.68
CA PRO A 986 -7.91 10.75 -60.55
C PRO A 986 -8.48 9.57 -59.76
N PHE A 987 -9.52 8.94 -60.30
CA PHE A 987 -9.90 7.56 -59.95
C PHE A 987 -9.66 6.65 -61.14
N THR A 988 -8.86 5.60 -60.95
CA THR A 988 -8.47 4.65 -62.00
C THR A 988 -9.37 3.40 -62.00
N PHE A 989 -9.79 2.96 -63.18
CA PHE A 989 -10.48 1.67 -63.37
C PHE A 989 -10.11 1.04 -64.73
N ALA A 990 -10.17 -0.28 -64.85
CA ALA A 990 -9.89 -0.99 -66.10
C ALA A 990 -11.14 -1.66 -66.67
N THR A 991 -11.41 -1.49 -67.98
CA THR A 991 -12.51 -2.19 -68.66
C THR A 991 -12.26 -3.69 -68.75
N SER A 992 -13.34 -4.47 -68.71
CA SER A 992 -13.25 -5.93 -68.76
C SER A 992 -12.63 -6.41 -70.07
N CYS A 993 -11.98 -7.57 -70.01
CA CYS A 993 -11.33 -8.20 -71.15
C CYS A 993 -12.34 -8.57 -72.25
N GLY A 994 -12.06 -8.13 -73.48
CA GLY A 994 -12.84 -8.48 -74.67
C GLY A 994 -12.36 -9.77 -75.36
N ILE A 995 -13.16 -10.30 -76.27
CA ILE A 995 -12.71 -11.34 -77.20
C ILE A 995 -11.90 -10.66 -78.31
N PHE A 996 -10.63 -11.05 -78.44
CA PHE A 996 -9.74 -10.55 -79.47
C PHE A 996 -10.13 -11.11 -80.85
N THR A 997 -10.31 -10.21 -81.81
CA THR A 997 -10.92 -10.47 -83.14
C THR A 997 -10.08 -9.94 -84.31
N THR A 998 -8.98 -9.26 -84.02
CA THR A 998 -8.09 -8.61 -84.98
C THR A 998 -6.72 -9.26 -84.95
N TYR A 999 -6.15 -9.52 -86.12
CA TYR A 999 -4.83 -10.15 -86.29
C TYR A 999 -3.99 -9.36 -87.32
N PRO A 1000 -2.64 -9.36 -87.22
CA PRO A 1000 -1.85 -10.00 -86.19
C PRO A 1000 -2.09 -9.42 -84.79
N TRP A 1001 -2.03 -10.28 -83.79
CA TRP A 1001 -2.04 -9.93 -82.36
C TRP A 1001 -0.73 -10.44 -81.75
N ASN A 1002 -0.13 -9.70 -80.83
CA ASN A 1002 1.05 -10.10 -80.10
C ASN A 1002 1.04 -9.63 -78.64
N GLU A 1003 1.79 -10.36 -77.82
CA GLU A 1003 2.22 -10.07 -76.47
C GLU A 1003 3.74 -10.29 -76.43
N SER A 1004 4.49 -9.34 -75.89
CA SER A 1004 5.96 -9.39 -75.84
C SER A 1004 6.51 -9.20 -74.43
N PHE A 1005 5.66 -9.25 -73.40
CA PHE A 1005 6.02 -9.19 -71.97
C PHE A 1005 6.77 -7.95 -71.46
N GLU A 1006 7.20 -7.03 -72.35
CA GLU A 1006 7.83 -5.73 -72.07
C GLU A 1006 7.07 -4.80 -71.11
N GLY A 1007 5.83 -5.15 -70.72
CA GLY A 1007 5.14 -4.52 -69.60
C GLY A 1007 5.71 -4.88 -68.21
N GLY A 1008 6.63 -5.84 -68.12
CA GLY A 1008 7.31 -6.23 -66.88
C GLY A 1008 6.43 -6.98 -65.87
N VAL A 1009 5.26 -7.46 -66.29
CA VAL A 1009 4.27 -8.13 -65.43
C VAL A 1009 3.78 -9.41 -66.10
N VAL A 1010 3.84 -10.52 -65.37
CA VAL A 1010 3.32 -11.83 -65.77
C VAL A 1010 2.42 -12.35 -64.65
N PRO A 1011 1.19 -12.84 -64.94
CA PRO A 1011 0.50 -12.78 -66.23
C PRO A 1011 0.20 -11.32 -66.67
N PRO A 1012 0.41 -10.95 -67.94
CA PRO A 1012 0.09 -9.60 -68.41
C PRO A 1012 -1.42 -9.37 -68.53
N THR A 1013 -1.83 -8.14 -68.87
CA THR A 1013 -3.25 -7.74 -68.83
C THR A 1013 -4.13 -8.65 -69.70
N CYS A 1014 -5.22 -9.15 -69.11
CA CYS A 1014 -6.16 -10.12 -69.69
C CYS A 1014 -5.65 -11.56 -69.90
N TRP A 1015 -4.45 -11.88 -69.42
CA TRP A 1015 -4.03 -13.26 -69.17
C TRP A 1015 -4.38 -13.67 -67.73
N SER A 1016 -4.27 -14.96 -67.41
CA SER A 1016 -4.35 -15.46 -66.03
C SER A 1016 -3.44 -16.67 -65.84
N SER A 1017 -2.72 -16.74 -64.73
CA SER A 1017 -1.99 -17.95 -64.33
C SER A 1017 -2.83 -18.85 -63.41
N VAL A 1018 -2.51 -20.15 -63.38
CA VAL A 1018 -3.06 -21.11 -62.41
C VAL A 1018 -1.93 -22.02 -61.94
N ASP A 1019 -1.60 -21.90 -60.66
CA ASP A 1019 -0.84 -22.89 -59.89
C ASP A 1019 -1.79 -24.06 -59.55
N VAL A 1020 -1.38 -25.30 -59.84
CA VAL A 1020 -2.17 -26.52 -59.62
C VAL A 1020 -1.57 -27.45 -58.56
N ASP A 1021 -0.26 -27.38 -58.33
CA ASP A 1021 0.44 -28.17 -57.30
C ASP A 1021 0.36 -27.52 -55.89
N GLY A 1022 0.25 -26.19 -55.84
CA GLY A 1022 0.09 -25.37 -54.65
C GLY A 1022 1.41 -24.95 -53.98
N ASP A 1023 2.56 -25.07 -54.64
CA ASP A 1023 3.87 -24.73 -54.08
C ASP A 1023 4.20 -23.23 -54.08
N THR A 1024 3.34 -22.41 -54.70
CA THR A 1024 3.41 -20.94 -54.88
C THR A 1024 4.43 -20.41 -55.89
N TYR A 1025 5.25 -21.25 -56.52
CA TYR A 1025 6.02 -20.87 -57.70
C TYR A 1025 5.10 -20.96 -58.93
N ASN A 1026 5.13 -19.96 -59.81
CA ASN A 1026 4.24 -19.88 -60.97
C ASN A 1026 4.92 -19.20 -62.16
N TRP A 1027 4.16 -18.71 -63.13
CA TRP A 1027 4.66 -17.90 -64.23
C TRP A 1027 4.94 -16.47 -63.79
N GLU A 1028 6.18 -16.03 -63.96
CA GLU A 1028 6.70 -14.75 -63.48
C GLU A 1028 7.59 -14.04 -64.53
N PRO A 1029 7.85 -12.72 -64.41
CA PRO A 1029 8.70 -11.99 -65.35
C PRO A 1029 10.19 -12.19 -65.07
N VAL A 1030 11.00 -12.43 -66.12
CA VAL A 1030 12.48 -12.51 -66.06
C VAL A 1030 13.13 -11.40 -66.88
N VAL A 1031 14.31 -10.93 -66.44
CA VAL A 1031 15.08 -9.83 -67.04
C VAL A 1031 16.50 -10.24 -67.45
N ASP A 1032 17.07 -9.52 -68.44
CA ASP A 1032 18.39 -9.78 -69.03
C ASP A 1032 19.59 -9.60 -68.06
N THR A 1033 19.40 -8.89 -66.93
CA THR A 1033 20.48 -8.56 -65.98
C THR A 1033 21.13 -9.76 -65.30
N ASP A 1034 20.40 -10.84 -65.09
CA ASP A 1034 20.82 -11.95 -64.23
C ASP A 1034 21.48 -13.11 -65.01
N GLY A 1035 21.91 -12.83 -66.25
CA GLY A 1035 22.60 -13.77 -67.14
C GLY A 1035 21.67 -14.59 -68.04
N TYR A 1036 20.36 -14.33 -67.97
CA TYR A 1036 19.35 -14.94 -68.85
C TYR A 1036 19.26 -14.18 -70.16
N LEU A 1037 19.69 -14.79 -71.27
CA LEU A 1037 19.38 -14.23 -72.59
C LEU A 1037 17.85 -14.17 -72.77
N ILE A 1038 17.31 -12.98 -73.00
CA ILE A 1038 15.93 -12.70 -73.47
C ILE A 1038 15.90 -12.80 -75.02
N GLN A 1039 14.73 -12.94 -75.66
CA GLN A 1039 14.67 -13.16 -77.12
C GLN A 1039 14.75 -11.84 -77.92
N ASP A 1040 14.01 -10.83 -77.47
CA ASP A 1040 14.09 -9.42 -77.89
C ASP A 1040 13.61 -8.54 -76.71
N GLY A 1041 13.95 -7.26 -76.68
CA GLY A 1041 13.53 -6.37 -75.57
C GLY A 1041 14.27 -6.61 -74.25
N SER A 1042 13.52 -6.66 -73.15
CA SER A 1042 13.99 -6.53 -71.76
C SER A 1042 13.39 -7.57 -70.80
N TYR A 1043 12.19 -8.08 -71.09
CA TYR A 1043 11.39 -8.97 -70.25
C TYR A 1043 10.84 -10.17 -71.03
N ALA A 1044 10.86 -11.35 -70.41
CA ALA A 1044 10.13 -12.53 -70.88
C ALA A 1044 9.30 -13.15 -69.75
N ALA A 1045 8.41 -14.09 -70.08
CA ALA A 1045 7.71 -14.90 -69.08
C ALA A 1045 8.45 -16.22 -68.83
N MET A 1046 8.68 -16.56 -67.56
CA MET A 1046 9.36 -17.80 -67.15
C MET A 1046 8.49 -18.66 -66.23
N SER A 1047 8.84 -19.94 -66.09
CA SER A 1047 8.37 -20.81 -65.01
C SER A 1047 9.50 -21.76 -64.60
N ALA A 1048 9.75 -21.88 -63.30
CA ALA A 1048 10.87 -22.65 -62.75
C ALA A 1048 10.54 -24.15 -62.57
N SER A 1049 11.58 -24.98 -62.69
CA SER A 1049 11.64 -26.37 -62.21
C SER A 1049 12.66 -26.56 -61.08
N TRP A 1050 13.46 -25.54 -60.77
CA TRP A 1050 14.37 -25.51 -59.62
C TRP A 1050 14.59 -24.07 -59.18
N ASP A 1051 14.56 -23.82 -57.86
CA ASP A 1051 14.93 -22.55 -57.24
C ASP A 1051 16.18 -22.72 -56.35
N GLY A 1052 17.01 -21.70 -56.26
CA GLY A 1052 18.21 -21.67 -55.42
C GLY A 1052 17.95 -21.72 -53.91
N THR A 1053 16.70 -21.53 -53.47
CA THR A 1053 16.29 -21.56 -52.06
C THR A 1053 15.55 -22.85 -51.71
N ALA A 1054 14.60 -23.29 -52.53
CA ALA A 1054 13.79 -24.50 -52.34
C ALA A 1054 14.41 -25.78 -52.93
N GLY A 1055 15.26 -25.65 -53.97
CA GLY A 1055 15.80 -26.75 -54.76
C GLY A 1055 14.84 -27.20 -55.87
N ALA A 1056 14.86 -28.51 -56.16
CA ALA A 1056 14.01 -29.15 -57.16
C ALA A 1056 12.51 -28.93 -56.89
N LEU A 1057 11.84 -28.28 -57.84
CA LEU A 1057 10.38 -28.06 -57.87
C LEU A 1057 9.71 -29.12 -58.75
N THR A 1058 8.41 -29.32 -58.64
CA THR A 1058 7.66 -30.23 -59.54
C THR A 1058 6.44 -29.52 -60.11
N PRO A 1059 6.64 -28.54 -61.01
CA PRO A 1059 5.59 -27.62 -61.43
C PRO A 1059 4.38 -28.33 -62.06
N ASP A 1060 3.21 -27.71 -61.91
CA ASP A 1060 2.01 -27.94 -62.71
C ASP A 1060 1.35 -26.56 -63.04
N ASN A 1061 2.13 -25.72 -63.72
CA ASN A 1061 1.88 -24.28 -63.78
C ASN A 1061 1.33 -23.83 -65.15
N TYR A 1062 0.13 -23.27 -65.15
CA TYR A 1062 -0.57 -22.79 -66.34
C TYR A 1062 -0.43 -21.27 -66.51
N LEU A 1063 -0.20 -20.82 -67.74
CA LEU A 1063 -0.32 -19.41 -68.16
C LEU A 1063 -1.31 -19.34 -69.34
N ILE A 1064 -2.49 -18.78 -69.06
CA ILE A 1064 -3.66 -18.78 -69.94
C ILE A 1064 -3.80 -17.43 -70.64
N THR A 1065 -4.00 -17.45 -71.95
CA THR A 1065 -4.15 -16.25 -72.79
C THR A 1065 -5.53 -15.60 -72.64
N PRO A 1066 -5.74 -14.38 -73.19
CA PRO A 1066 -7.08 -13.88 -73.48
C PRO A 1066 -7.86 -14.81 -74.44
N GLN A 1067 -9.17 -14.55 -74.61
CA GLN A 1067 -9.99 -15.29 -75.58
C GLN A 1067 -9.82 -14.74 -77.00
N PHE A 1068 -9.60 -15.63 -77.98
CA PHE A 1068 -9.40 -15.30 -79.39
C PHE A 1068 -10.50 -15.88 -80.27
N ALA A 1069 -11.11 -15.06 -81.13
CA ALA A 1069 -12.07 -15.50 -82.14
C ALA A 1069 -11.33 -15.95 -83.41
N ILE A 1070 -11.19 -17.25 -83.60
CA ILE A 1070 -10.52 -17.85 -84.77
C ILE A 1070 -11.53 -17.83 -85.92
N SER A 1071 -11.57 -16.71 -86.62
CA SER A 1071 -12.58 -16.41 -87.66
C SER A 1071 -12.16 -16.78 -89.08
N GLN A 1072 -10.94 -17.31 -89.24
CA GLN A 1072 -10.37 -17.73 -90.53
C GLN A 1072 -9.42 -18.92 -90.31
N ASN A 1073 -9.43 -19.89 -91.24
CA ASN A 1073 -8.60 -21.10 -91.18
C ASN A 1073 -7.10 -20.91 -91.50
N ASN A 1074 -6.64 -19.68 -91.73
CA ASN A 1074 -5.24 -19.33 -92.04
C ASN A 1074 -4.51 -18.65 -90.87
N LEU A 1075 -5.02 -18.79 -89.64
CA LEU A 1075 -4.39 -18.27 -88.42
C LEU A 1075 -3.45 -19.30 -87.80
N GLU A 1076 -2.35 -18.82 -87.24
CA GLU A 1076 -1.26 -19.60 -86.65
C GLU A 1076 -0.85 -18.97 -85.32
N PHE A 1077 -0.83 -19.76 -84.25
CA PHE A 1077 -0.28 -19.37 -82.95
C PHE A 1077 1.22 -19.57 -82.97
N LYS A 1078 1.96 -18.53 -82.58
CA LYS A 1078 3.42 -18.50 -82.59
C LYS A 1078 3.89 -18.03 -81.22
N TYR A 1079 5.07 -18.50 -80.81
CA TYR A 1079 5.76 -18.01 -79.63
C TYR A 1079 7.23 -18.41 -79.74
N TRP A 1080 8.09 -17.71 -79.04
CA TRP A 1080 9.47 -18.13 -78.83
C TRP A 1080 9.57 -18.88 -77.51
N VAL A 1081 10.41 -19.91 -77.47
CA VAL A 1081 10.68 -20.73 -76.29
C VAL A 1081 12.18 -20.96 -76.15
N GLY A 1082 12.64 -21.10 -74.91
CA GLY A 1082 14.01 -21.51 -74.59
C GLY A 1082 14.18 -21.89 -73.12
N THR A 1083 15.25 -22.60 -72.80
CA THR A 1083 15.67 -22.93 -71.43
C THR A 1083 16.77 -21.98 -70.93
N GLN A 1084 17.17 -22.07 -69.66
CA GLN A 1084 18.33 -21.36 -69.11
C GLN A 1084 19.67 -22.00 -69.48
N ASP A 1085 19.84 -23.31 -69.23
CA ASP A 1085 21.14 -23.99 -69.31
C ASP A 1085 21.11 -25.26 -70.16
N GLY A 1086 22.04 -25.34 -71.11
CA GLY A 1086 22.19 -26.48 -72.02
C GLY A 1086 22.83 -27.70 -71.36
N ALA A 1087 23.36 -27.56 -70.13
CA ALA A 1087 23.75 -28.69 -69.30
C ALA A 1087 22.54 -29.41 -68.67
N TYR A 1088 21.41 -28.70 -68.47
CA TYR A 1088 20.21 -29.19 -67.79
C TYR A 1088 18.93 -28.76 -68.54
N PRO A 1089 18.69 -29.22 -69.77
CA PRO A 1089 17.70 -28.59 -70.65
C PRO A 1089 16.29 -29.18 -70.58
N ALA A 1090 16.05 -30.22 -69.78
CA ALA A 1090 14.96 -31.17 -69.99
C ALA A 1090 13.59 -30.72 -69.41
N GLU A 1091 13.21 -29.48 -69.67
CA GLU A 1091 11.91 -28.93 -69.25
C GLU A 1091 10.79 -29.46 -70.14
N GLU A 1092 9.76 -30.08 -69.54
CA GLU A 1092 8.57 -30.53 -70.26
C GLU A 1092 7.45 -29.49 -70.18
N TYR A 1093 6.88 -29.13 -71.33
CA TYR A 1093 5.75 -28.22 -71.38
C TYR A 1093 4.77 -28.57 -72.50
N SER A 1094 3.52 -28.14 -72.30
CA SER A 1094 2.42 -28.28 -73.24
C SER A 1094 1.87 -26.93 -73.68
N VAL A 1095 1.34 -26.89 -74.90
CA VAL A 1095 0.33 -25.90 -75.28
C VAL A 1095 -1.02 -26.59 -75.34
N LEU A 1096 -2.02 -25.99 -74.71
CA LEU A 1096 -3.39 -26.48 -74.64
C LEU A 1096 -4.37 -25.44 -75.19
N VAL A 1097 -5.57 -25.90 -75.54
CA VAL A 1097 -6.67 -25.07 -76.04
C VAL A 1097 -7.96 -25.39 -75.31
N SER A 1098 -8.81 -24.39 -75.09
CA SER A 1098 -10.16 -24.55 -74.54
C SER A 1098 -11.17 -23.76 -75.36
N THR A 1099 -12.36 -24.31 -75.55
CA THR A 1099 -13.52 -23.66 -76.19
C THR A 1099 -14.65 -23.33 -75.21
N THR A 1100 -14.52 -23.73 -73.94
CA THR A 1100 -15.61 -23.70 -72.93
C THR A 1100 -15.34 -22.76 -71.75
N GLY A 1101 -14.09 -22.60 -71.34
CA GLY A 1101 -13.72 -21.81 -70.16
C GLY A 1101 -12.23 -21.81 -69.84
N THR A 1102 -11.84 -21.18 -68.75
CA THR A 1102 -10.43 -21.11 -68.29
C THR A 1102 -10.12 -22.07 -67.13
N ALA A 1103 -11.04 -22.99 -66.79
CA ALA A 1103 -10.73 -24.02 -65.79
C ALA A 1103 -9.74 -25.03 -66.39
N THR A 1104 -8.77 -25.52 -65.61
CA THR A 1104 -7.71 -26.41 -66.11
C THR A 1104 -8.24 -27.70 -66.75
N GLY A 1105 -9.42 -28.17 -66.34
CA GLY A 1105 -10.14 -29.31 -66.93
C GLY A 1105 -10.91 -29.04 -68.22
N ASP A 1106 -11.06 -27.78 -68.66
CA ASP A 1106 -11.59 -27.43 -69.99
C ASP A 1106 -10.53 -27.59 -71.10
N PHE A 1107 -9.25 -27.60 -70.73
CA PHE A 1107 -8.13 -27.55 -71.68
C PHE A 1107 -7.77 -28.91 -72.28
N ILE A 1108 -7.60 -28.93 -73.60
CA ILE A 1108 -7.16 -30.07 -74.40
C ILE A 1108 -5.75 -29.76 -74.93
N GLN A 1109 -4.80 -30.64 -74.65
CA GLN A 1109 -3.42 -30.56 -75.14
C GLN A 1109 -3.35 -30.65 -76.66
N ILE A 1110 -2.71 -29.66 -77.30
CA ILE A 1110 -2.51 -29.57 -78.76
C ILE A 1110 -1.04 -29.67 -79.18
N TYR A 1111 -0.11 -29.39 -78.25
CA TYR A 1111 1.32 -29.52 -78.43
C TYR A 1111 1.96 -29.95 -77.10
N ASN A 1112 3.06 -30.69 -77.16
CA ASN A 1112 3.88 -31.02 -75.99
C ASN A 1112 5.29 -31.40 -76.43
N GLU A 1113 6.29 -30.95 -75.70
CA GLU A 1113 7.67 -31.35 -75.90
C GLU A 1113 8.48 -31.30 -74.60
N ILE A 1114 9.67 -31.90 -74.66
CA ILE A 1114 10.71 -31.74 -73.67
C ILE A 1114 11.83 -30.95 -74.35
N LEU A 1115 12.26 -29.84 -73.77
CA LEU A 1115 13.33 -29.01 -74.31
C LEU A 1115 14.69 -29.74 -74.26
N THR A 1116 15.64 -29.29 -75.10
CA THR A 1116 16.94 -29.93 -75.31
C THR A 1116 18.08 -28.90 -75.27
N ALA A 1117 19.33 -29.37 -75.24
CA ALA A 1117 20.50 -28.49 -75.07
C ALA A 1117 20.63 -27.43 -76.19
N ASP A 1118 20.10 -27.75 -77.38
CA ASP A 1118 20.05 -26.84 -78.53
C ASP A 1118 19.02 -25.71 -78.34
N ASP A 1119 18.02 -25.87 -77.46
CA ASP A 1119 16.98 -24.88 -77.11
C ASP A 1119 17.45 -23.84 -76.06
N THR A 1120 18.76 -23.81 -75.75
CA THR A 1120 19.40 -22.63 -75.11
C THR A 1120 19.42 -21.42 -76.04
N ILE A 1121 19.37 -21.65 -77.35
CA ILE A 1121 19.14 -20.63 -78.35
C ILE A 1121 17.63 -20.57 -78.59
N TRP A 1122 17.02 -19.43 -78.25
CA TRP A 1122 15.60 -19.18 -78.46
C TRP A 1122 15.12 -19.60 -79.85
N ARG A 1123 14.00 -20.33 -79.91
CA ARG A 1123 13.39 -20.77 -81.17
C ARG A 1123 11.90 -20.51 -81.24
N GLU A 1124 11.42 -20.23 -82.44
CA GLU A 1124 10.00 -19.99 -82.73
C GLU A 1124 9.24 -21.32 -82.90
N VAL A 1125 8.15 -21.51 -82.15
CA VAL A 1125 7.16 -22.59 -82.35
C VAL A 1125 5.99 -22.05 -83.15
N LYS A 1126 5.36 -22.89 -83.99
CA LYS A 1126 4.23 -22.51 -84.86
C LYS A 1126 3.15 -23.59 -84.87
N LEU A 1127 1.96 -23.25 -84.39
CA LEU A 1127 0.82 -24.16 -84.24
C LEU A 1127 -0.37 -23.64 -85.07
N PRO A 1128 -0.79 -24.35 -86.14
CA PRO A 1128 -1.88 -23.89 -86.99
C PRO A 1128 -3.24 -24.01 -86.29
N LEU A 1129 -3.99 -22.90 -86.20
CA LEU A 1129 -5.28 -22.83 -85.52
C LEU A 1129 -6.47 -23.22 -86.40
N ALA A 1130 -6.22 -23.73 -87.62
CA ALA A 1130 -7.24 -24.08 -88.61
C ALA A 1130 -8.32 -25.06 -88.12
N ALA A 1131 -8.04 -25.88 -87.09
CA ALA A 1131 -9.02 -26.77 -86.47
C ALA A 1131 -10.10 -26.04 -85.64
N TYR A 1132 -9.88 -24.76 -85.32
CA TYR A 1132 -10.75 -23.92 -84.49
C TYR A 1132 -11.49 -22.84 -85.29
N ASP A 1133 -11.44 -22.90 -86.62
CA ASP A 1133 -12.16 -21.98 -87.52
C ASP A 1133 -13.66 -21.90 -87.18
N GLY A 1134 -14.15 -20.69 -86.99
CA GLY A 1134 -15.51 -20.38 -86.52
C GLY A 1134 -15.73 -20.46 -85.01
N GLN A 1135 -14.69 -20.70 -84.19
CA GLN A 1135 -14.78 -20.84 -82.73
C GLN A 1135 -14.06 -19.71 -81.99
N SER A 1136 -14.36 -19.55 -80.69
CA SER A 1136 -13.61 -18.65 -79.79
C SER A 1136 -12.87 -19.49 -78.76
N ILE A 1137 -11.55 -19.36 -78.69
CA ILE A 1137 -10.67 -20.22 -77.90
C ILE A 1137 -9.88 -19.44 -76.85
N TYR A 1138 -9.55 -20.10 -75.76
CA TYR A 1138 -8.42 -19.77 -74.91
C TYR A 1138 -7.25 -20.69 -75.29
N LEU A 1139 -6.02 -20.18 -75.25
CA LEU A 1139 -4.80 -20.99 -75.31
C LEU A 1139 -4.13 -20.94 -73.94
N ALA A 1140 -3.33 -21.96 -73.62
CA ALA A 1140 -2.56 -21.98 -72.39
C ALA A 1140 -1.21 -22.68 -72.60
N PHE A 1141 -0.17 -22.11 -71.99
CA PHE A 1141 1.07 -22.83 -71.73
C PHE A 1141 0.95 -23.55 -70.40
N ARG A 1142 1.45 -24.78 -70.30
CA ARG A 1142 1.57 -25.52 -69.04
C ARG A 1142 2.99 -26.04 -68.91
N HIS A 1143 3.72 -25.56 -67.91
CA HIS A 1143 5.01 -26.13 -67.50
C HIS A 1143 4.73 -27.25 -66.50
N PHE A 1144 5.16 -28.49 -66.78
CA PHE A 1144 4.84 -29.62 -65.89
C PHE A 1144 5.79 -30.83 -66.05
N ASN A 1145 5.82 -31.72 -65.05
CA ASN A 1145 6.61 -32.97 -65.06
C ASN A 1145 8.15 -32.80 -65.14
N SER A 1146 8.63 -31.55 -65.11
CA SER A 1146 10.02 -31.16 -64.88
C SER A 1146 10.46 -31.39 -63.41
N SER A 1147 11.78 -31.39 -63.13
CA SER A 1147 12.26 -31.55 -61.74
C SER A 1147 13.68 -31.05 -61.36
N ASP A 1148 14.59 -30.76 -62.31
CA ASP A 1148 15.97 -30.33 -61.96
C ASP A 1148 16.67 -29.64 -63.16
N ASN A 1149 16.02 -28.65 -63.77
CA ASN A 1149 16.47 -27.99 -65.02
C ASN A 1149 16.44 -26.44 -64.95
N PHE A 1150 16.37 -25.87 -63.74
CA PHE A 1150 16.20 -24.44 -63.48
C PHE A 1150 14.87 -23.84 -63.96
N GLN A 1151 14.73 -23.50 -65.24
CA GLN A 1151 13.52 -22.83 -65.75
C GLN A 1151 13.34 -22.93 -67.28
N MET A 1152 12.07 -22.96 -67.70
CA MET A 1152 11.65 -22.62 -69.06
C MET A 1152 11.29 -21.14 -69.19
N LYS A 1153 11.40 -20.60 -70.40
CA LYS A 1153 11.00 -19.24 -70.76
C LYS A 1153 10.18 -19.23 -72.05
N ILE A 1154 9.20 -18.33 -72.14
CA ILE A 1154 8.46 -17.99 -73.38
C ILE A 1154 8.51 -16.49 -73.64
N ASP A 1155 8.48 -16.12 -74.93
CA ASP A 1155 8.59 -14.74 -75.38
C ASP A 1155 7.81 -14.53 -76.70
N ASN A 1156 7.50 -13.28 -77.05
CA ASN A 1156 6.89 -12.84 -78.31
C ASN A 1156 5.74 -13.73 -78.81
N VAL A 1157 4.78 -13.99 -77.91
CA VAL A 1157 3.59 -14.81 -78.17
C VAL A 1157 2.64 -14.05 -79.11
N SER A 1158 2.15 -14.70 -80.15
CA SER A 1158 1.33 -14.03 -81.18
C SER A 1158 0.36 -14.96 -81.90
N ILE A 1159 -0.70 -14.37 -82.47
CA ILE A 1159 -1.56 -15.02 -83.48
C ILE A 1159 -1.49 -14.19 -84.75
N ASP A 1160 -1.07 -14.83 -85.84
CA ASP A 1160 -0.75 -14.18 -87.10
C ASP A 1160 -1.30 -14.99 -88.29
N TYR A 1161 -1.31 -14.39 -89.47
CA TYR A 1161 -1.69 -15.06 -90.71
C TYR A 1161 -0.55 -15.93 -91.21
N THR A 1162 -0.79 -17.24 -91.37
CA THR A 1162 0.21 -18.11 -92.01
C THR A 1162 0.40 -17.71 -93.47
N THR A 1163 1.64 -17.38 -93.83
CA THR A 1163 2.03 -17.10 -95.23
C THR A 1163 2.13 -18.36 -96.08
N SER A 1164 1.92 -19.54 -95.46
CA SER A 1164 2.14 -20.85 -96.03
C SER A 1164 0.85 -21.66 -96.10
N ILE A 1165 0.17 -21.64 -97.26
CA ILE A 1165 -0.78 -22.72 -97.59
C ILE A 1165 0.04 -23.98 -97.94
N ASN A 1166 0.66 -24.56 -96.91
CA ASN A 1166 1.17 -25.92 -96.96
C ASN A 1166 -0.03 -26.86 -96.86
N THR A 1167 -0.65 -27.14 -98.01
CA THR A 1167 -1.43 -28.37 -98.17
C THR A 1167 -0.53 -29.54 -97.81
N VAL A 1168 -0.75 -30.15 -96.64
CA VAL A 1168 -0.02 -31.36 -96.23
C VAL A 1168 -0.51 -32.53 -97.07
N GLU A 1169 0.03 -32.65 -98.29
CA GLU A 1169 0.12 -33.94 -98.97
C GLU A 1169 1.20 -34.80 -98.28
N SER A 1170 0.89 -35.34 -97.10
CA SER A 1170 1.52 -36.56 -96.61
C SER A 1170 0.87 -37.79 -97.27
N ASN A 1171 0.81 -37.78 -98.61
CA ASN A 1171 0.13 -38.79 -99.42
C ASN A 1171 0.93 -40.10 -99.46
N ASN A 1172 0.88 -40.89 -98.38
CA ASN A 1172 1.36 -42.27 -98.36
C ASN A 1172 0.20 -43.29 -98.45
N ILE A 1173 -0.87 -43.12 -97.68
CA ILE A 1173 -2.05 -44.00 -97.74
C ILE A 1173 -2.92 -43.67 -98.95
N SER A 1174 -3.06 -44.61 -99.90
CA SER A 1174 -3.87 -44.43 -101.11
C SER A 1174 -5.06 -45.42 -101.16
N ILE A 1175 -6.28 -44.93 -101.41
CA ILE A 1175 -7.51 -45.74 -101.49
C ILE A 1175 -8.08 -45.71 -102.92
N TYR A 1176 -8.21 -46.87 -103.57
CA TYR A 1176 -8.69 -46.95 -104.97
C TYR A 1176 -9.27 -48.33 -105.34
N PRO A 1177 -10.11 -48.46 -106.40
CA PRO A 1177 -10.65 -47.40 -107.24
C PRO A 1177 -11.73 -46.57 -106.52
N ASN A 1178 -11.93 -45.35 -107.00
CA ASN A 1178 -13.00 -44.46 -106.57
C ASN A 1178 -13.50 -43.69 -107.82
N PRO A 1179 -14.76 -43.85 -108.27
CA PRO A 1179 -15.80 -44.72 -107.72
C PRO A 1179 -15.45 -46.22 -107.71
N THR A 1180 -16.15 -46.98 -106.87
CA THR A 1180 -15.98 -48.43 -106.70
C THR A 1180 -17.27 -49.20 -106.91
N LYS A 1181 -17.16 -50.48 -107.33
CA LYS A 1181 -18.27 -51.45 -107.33
C LYS A 1181 -18.41 -52.20 -105.99
N GLY A 1182 -17.98 -51.56 -104.89
CA GLY A 1182 -18.01 -52.14 -103.54
C GLY A 1182 -16.76 -52.93 -103.16
N ILE A 1183 -15.61 -52.73 -103.81
CA ILE A 1183 -14.31 -53.23 -103.33
C ILE A 1183 -13.27 -52.12 -103.50
N VAL A 1184 -12.56 -51.76 -102.44
CA VAL A 1184 -11.43 -50.81 -102.48
C VAL A 1184 -10.14 -51.48 -102.00
N ASN A 1185 -9.02 -51.02 -102.53
CA ASN A 1185 -7.66 -51.42 -102.13
C ASN A 1185 -7.07 -50.25 -101.34
N ILE A 1186 -6.40 -50.53 -100.23
CA ILE A 1186 -5.75 -49.52 -99.39
C ILE A 1186 -4.25 -49.85 -99.31
N LYS A 1187 -3.40 -48.91 -99.71
CA LYS A 1187 -1.94 -49.03 -99.66
C LYS A 1187 -1.34 -48.29 -98.48
N SER A 1188 -0.13 -48.68 -98.07
CA SER A 1188 0.70 -48.05 -97.04
C SER A 1188 0.11 -48.04 -95.61
N ALA A 1189 -1.12 -48.53 -95.46
CA ALA A 1189 -1.85 -48.63 -94.21
C ALA A 1189 -1.61 -49.99 -93.53
N GLU A 1190 -0.39 -50.26 -93.10
CA GLU A 1190 -0.06 -51.46 -92.32
C GLU A 1190 -0.49 -51.30 -90.85
N ASN A 1191 -0.91 -52.39 -90.21
CA ASN A 1191 -1.51 -52.43 -88.86
C ASN A 1191 -2.61 -51.38 -88.61
N SER A 1192 -3.26 -50.92 -89.68
CA SER A 1192 -4.18 -49.78 -89.62
C SER A 1192 -5.63 -50.22 -89.41
N ASN A 1193 -6.45 -49.35 -88.83
CA ASN A 1193 -7.90 -49.54 -88.68
C ASN A 1193 -8.65 -48.71 -89.72
N VAL A 1194 -9.66 -49.29 -90.34
CA VAL A 1194 -10.47 -48.68 -91.40
C VAL A 1194 -11.90 -48.56 -90.93
N PHE A 1195 -12.47 -47.36 -91.00
CA PHE A 1195 -13.84 -47.03 -90.62
C PHE A 1195 -14.56 -46.44 -91.84
N VAL A 1196 -15.81 -46.85 -92.08
CA VAL A 1196 -16.61 -46.40 -93.22
C VAL A 1196 -17.89 -45.79 -92.71
N TYR A 1197 -18.11 -44.51 -93.04
CA TYR A 1197 -19.25 -43.72 -92.59
C TYR A 1197 -20.17 -43.37 -93.75
N ASN A 1198 -21.48 -43.22 -93.51
CA ASN A 1198 -22.39 -42.62 -94.47
C ASN A 1198 -22.24 -41.08 -94.50
N ILE A 1199 -22.94 -40.39 -95.41
CA ILE A 1199 -22.90 -38.91 -95.50
C ILE A 1199 -23.54 -38.17 -94.32
N LEU A 1200 -24.18 -38.87 -93.37
CA LEU A 1200 -24.77 -38.30 -92.15
C LEU A 1200 -23.84 -38.47 -90.93
N GLY A 1201 -22.72 -39.21 -91.07
CA GLY A 1201 -21.75 -39.49 -90.01
C GLY A 1201 -21.92 -40.83 -89.30
N ASP A 1202 -22.92 -41.66 -89.65
CA ASP A 1202 -23.10 -42.97 -89.04
C ASP A 1202 -22.03 -43.97 -89.52
N LEU A 1203 -21.41 -44.70 -88.59
CA LEU A 1203 -20.47 -45.79 -88.91
C LEU A 1203 -21.24 -47.00 -89.48
N VAL A 1204 -20.96 -47.35 -90.74
CA VAL A 1204 -21.63 -48.45 -91.46
C VAL A 1204 -20.76 -49.69 -91.70
N ALA A 1205 -19.43 -49.59 -91.58
CA ALA A 1205 -18.52 -50.74 -91.56
C ALA A 1205 -17.18 -50.40 -90.88
N SER A 1206 -16.48 -51.40 -90.35
CA SER A 1206 -15.13 -51.26 -89.80
C SER A 1206 -14.27 -52.52 -90.00
N PHE A 1207 -12.97 -52.34 -90.19
CA PHE A 1207 -11.98 -53.39 -90.46
C PHE A 1207 -10.70 -53.07 -89.70
N ASN A 1208 -10.28 -53.94 -88.78
CA ASN A 1208 -9.18 -53.66 -87.85
C ASN A 1208 -7.88 -54.37 -88.25
N ASN A 1209 -6.75 -53.75 -87.92
CA ASN A 1209 -5.40 -54.28 -88.15
C ASN A 1209 -5.16 -54.79 -89.59
N ILE A 1210 -5.53 -54.00 -90.60
CA ILE A 1210 -5.33 -54.34 -92.01
C ILE A 1210 -3.83 -54.37 -92.35
N SER A 1211 -3.44 -55.27 -93.26
CA SER A 1211 -2.08 -55.35 -93.79
C SER A 1211 -1.90 -54.46 -95.02
N ASN A 1212 -0.65 -54.14 -95.35
CA ASN A 1212 -0.33 -53.29 -96.49
C ASN A 1212 -0.83 -53.87 -97.83
N ASN A 1213 -1.45 -53.04 -98.68
CA ASN A 1213 -2.21 -53.42 -99.89
C ASN A 1213 -3.50 -54.23 -99.63
N SER A 1214 -4.11 -54.13 -98.44
CA SER A 1214 -5.37 -54.83 -98.13
C SER A 1214 -6.52 -54.45 -99.07
N LYS A 1215 -7.44 -55.41 -99.26
CA LYS A 1215 -8.73 -55.21 -99.94
C LYS A 1215 -9.85 -55.17 -98.92
N VAL A 1216 -10.68 -54.15 -99.01
CA VAL A 1216 -11.87 -53.93 -98.19
C VAL A 1216 -13.10 -54.14 -99.06
N ASP A 1217 -13.96 -55.08 -98.67
CA ASP A 1217 -15.22 -55.38 -99.36
C ASP A 1217 -16.38 -54.64 -98.70
N LEU A 1218 -17.05 -53.82 -99.50
CA LEU A 1218 -18.17 -52.94 -99.15
C LEU A 1218 -19.39 -53.24 -100.05
N SER A 1219 -19.39 -54.36 -100.79
CA SER A 1219 -20.43 -54.71 -101.76
C SER A 1219 -21.84 -54.86 -101.17
N ASN A 1220 -21.93 -55.06 -99.85
CA ASN A 1220 -23.19 -55.09 -99.09
C ASN A 1220 -23.79 -53.70 -98.81
N LEU A 1221 -23.02 -52.60 -98.92
CA LEU A 1221 -23.53 -51.24 -98.75
C LEU A 1221 -24.37 -50.79 -99.96
N SER A 1222 -25.16 -49.72 -99.81
CA SER A 1222 -25.97 -49.15 -100.89
C SER A 1222 -25.11 -48.47 -101.96
N GLU A 1223 -25.71 -48.17 -103.12
CA GLU A 1223 -25.15 -47.17 -104.03
C GLU A 1223 -25.27 -45.78 -103.40
N GLY A 1224 -24.19 -44.99 -103.45
CA GLY A 1224 -24.11 -43.70 -102.78
C GLY A 1224 -22.69 -43.28 -102.39
N ASN A 1225 -22.58 -42.12 -101.73
CA ASN A 1225 -21.33 -41.61 -101.17
C ASN A 1225 -21.14 -42.09 -99.73
N TYR A 1226 -19.88 -42.38 -99.39
CA TYR A 1226 -19.42 -42.79 -98.06
C TYR A 1226 -18.07 -42.14 -97.76
N VAL A 1227 -17.71 -41.96 -96.50
CA VAL A 1227 -16.36 -41.51 -96.10
C VAL A 1227 -15.61 -42.69 -95.51
N ILE A 1228 -14.46 -43.05 -96.10
CA ILE A 1228 -13.50 -43.95 -95.45
C ILE A 1228 -12.52 -43.12 -94.63
N LYS A 1229 -12.39 -43.46 -93.35
CA LYS A 1229 -11.29 -43.03 -92.48
C LYS A 1229 -10.35 -44.20 -92.26
N VAL A 1230 -9.09 -44.04 -92.61
CA VAL A 1230 -8.00 -44.95 -92.23
C VAL A 1230 -7.25 -44.32 -91.05
N VAL A 1231 -6.90 -45.12 -90.06
CA VAL A 1231 -6.15 -44.71 -88.87
C VAL A 1231 -4.98 -45.67 -88.67
N SER A 1232 -3.76 -45.17 -88.76
CA SER A 1232 -2.54 -45.87 -88.33
C SER A 1232 -2.06 -45.32 -86.99
N GLU A 1233 -0.98 -45.88 -86.45
CA GLU A 1233 -0.31 -45.36 -85.24
C GLU A 1233 0.37 -43.99 -85.44
N LYS A 1234 0.45 -43.48 -86.68
CA LYS A 1234 1.22 -42.26 -87.02
C LYS A 1234 0.44 -41.21 -87.82
N GLU A 1235 -0.51 -41.63 -88.64
CA GLU A 1235 -1.32 -40.76 -89.50
C GLU A 1235 -2.74 -41.29 -89.68
N SER A 1236 -3.69 -40.38 -89.96
CA SER A 1236 -5.07 -40.74 -90.31
C SER A 1236 -5.52 -39.99 -91.56
N VAL A 1237 -6.10 -40.73 -92.51
CA VAL A 1237 -6.53 -40.21 -93.82
C VAL A 1237 -8.03 -40.42 -93.98
N ASN A 1238 -8.76 -39.34 -94.27
CA ASN A 1238 -10.18 -39.36 -94.61
C ASN A 1238 -10.34 -39.18 -96.13
N GLN A 1239 -11.06 -40.08 -96.80
CA GLN A 1239 -11.38 -39.94 -98.22
C GLN A 1239 -12.84 -40.32 -98.50
N GLN A 1240 -13.58 -39.43 -99.16
CA GLN A 1240 -14.89 -39.76 -99.70
C GLN A 1240 -14.75 -40.76 -100.85
N ILE A 1241 -15.49 -41.87 -100.78
CA ILE A 1241 -15.68 -42.81 -101.89
C ILE A 1241 -17.13 -42.80 -102.39
N THR A 1242 -17.31 -43.10 -103.67
CA THR A 1242 -18.63 -43.36 -104.26
C THR A 1242 -18.76 -44.84 -104.59
N ILE A 1243 -19.75 -45.52 -104.03
CA ILE A 1243 -20.14 -46.87 -104.43
C ILE A 1243 -21.18 -46.76 -105.54
N VAL A 1244 -20.90 -47.36 -106.71
CA VAL A 1244 -21.79 -47.46 -107.88
C VAL A 1244 -21.95 -48.93 -108.26
N LYS A 1245 -23.15 -49.43 -108.51
CA LYS A 1245 -23.39 -50.88 -108.65
C LYS A 1245 -23.44 -51.39 -110.09
#